data_AF-X6LXU1-F1
#
_entry.id   AF-X6LXU1-F1
#
_cell.length_a   1.000
_cell.length_b   1.000
_cell.length_c   1.000
_cell.angle_alpha   90.00
_cell.angle_beta   90.00
_cell.angle_gamma   90.00
#
_symmetry.space_group_name_H-M   'P 1'
#
loop_
_entity.id
_entity.type
_entity.pdbx_description
1 polymer ?
#
loop_
_entity_poly.entity_id
_entity_poly.type
_entity_poly.pdbx_seq_one_letter_code
_entity_poly.pdbx_strand_id
1 'polypeptide(L)'
;MFSGLSVSSEGIQKEPERAEIGQVKPGINLQGHCTNEACLASKATLLVWTNIGFTTISFNNSEDAFFHCPNCKKLTVTSITKALFYNANHSICASGDVMPVRDNHYRCSYTIKSGLSYELKADKIRQPAKSIEDLRERSECAMSSVEITNLVTELQKYDITVVKPPNLKEDKRLLEKIQIDYEGDFSQVFDIGRFTILCDDSTKMQTAVAVIKKAEQFNLIVSEDKDFFEKKSKTHYRFHNIKLFVPKHNVYIEMQATLKRFTTLEGYSVIENPNLNHSLYKLVRAWKPNNPEEETLKRASDKALAKINDIICEWIDEKQIKKIVDRYKPHSEIRILKPVQLKGMAEQIGSIDDAPLKLTKFVYDQLCEFTPKGMKGKAIYVVLFDYFKKYVMHEANLASCGDVVSILKKARERELEDDAEIFQALESYVPLQANNYPYADNDDNKENNSYDCHHYMTDLLTNKQSSKEEKQQVIILQGKSGSGKSVFCRYLEGTLWESYMSGSATSIPVYISLPKCYNELDEKQIISQAFQMKRINREAVDVVRENISFVFILDGFDEIFDKYNKHNNNEKYFFNRFHLDKWNAKIIVSCRSHVLNDEDIAHVLTGSNCTTTPMLHLWPFSNEQVHAYIDKFVKMNKKKN
;
A
#
# COMPACT_ATOMS: atom_id res chain seq x y z
N MET A 1 91.81 -10.37 8.41
CA MET A 1 91.77 -10.44 6.94
C MET A 1 90.35 -10.78 6.53
N PHE A 2 89.60 -9.80 6.06
CA PHE A 2 88.79 -9.81 4.84
C PHE A 2 87.86 -8.60 4.88
N SER A 3 88.16 -7.70 3.95
CA SER A 3 87.48 -6.45 3.62
C SER A 3 86.05 -6.69 3.15
N GLY A 4 85.19 -5.71 3.44
CA GLY A 4 83.81 -5.69 2.99
C GLY A 4 83.62 -5.50 1.49
N LEU A 5 82.42 -5.89 1.04
CA LEU A 5 81.76 -5.39 -0.14
C LEU A 5 80.25 -5.43 0.15
N SER A 6 79.68 -4.24 0.32
CA SER A 6 78.24 -3.98 0.41
C SER A 6 77.60 -4.18 -0.96
N VAL A 7 76.60 -5.07 -1.06
CA VAL A 7 75.66 -5.08 -2.18
C VAL A 7 74.40 -4.36 -1.72
N SER A 8 74.18 -3.19 -2.31
CA SER A 8 72.97 -2.36 -2.16
C SER A 8 71.76 -3.08 -2.76
N SER A 9 70.76 -3.36 -1.93
CA SER A 9 69.42 -3.74 -2.40
C SER A 9 68.75 -2.53 -3.02
N GLU A 10 68.59 -2.54 -4.34
CA GLU A 10 67.76 -1.57 -5.06
C GLU A 10 66.34 -1.60 -4.50
N GLY A 11 65.87 -0.41 -4.13
CA GLY A 11 64.67 -0.19 -3.35
C GLY A 11 63.41 -0.62 -4.06
N ILE A 12 62.58 -1.37 -3.33
CA ILE A 12 61.14 -1.42 -3.55
C ILE A 12 60.62 0.01 -3.32
N GLN A 13 60.50 0.79 -4.40
CA GLN A 13 59.83 2.09 -4.35
C GLN A 13 58.31 1.85 -4.36
N LYS A 14 57.66 2.20 -3.26
CA LYS A 14 56.21 2.29 -3.16
C LYS A 14 55.75 3.43 -4.08
N GLU A 15 54.99 3.15 -5.14
CA GLU A 15 54.35 4.22 -5.93
C GLU A 15 53.46 5.06 -5.00
N PRO A 16 53.60 6.39 -4.98
CA PRO A 16 52.76 7.23 -4.15
C PRO A 16 51.31 7.16 -4.66
N GLU A 17 50.34 6.95 -3.76
CA GLU A 17 48.92 7.13 -4.06
C GLU A 17 48.69 8.57 -4.55
N ARG A 18 48.52 8.73 -5.87
CA ARG A 18 48.19 10.04 -6.45
C ARG A 18 46.68 10.23 -6.35
N ALA A 19 46.25 11.29 -5.68
CA ALA A 19 44.84 11.65 -5.62
C ALA A 19 44.31 11.99 -7.03
N GLU A 20 43.14 11.46 -7.39
CA GLU A 20 42.49 11.67 -8.67
C GLU A 20 41.13 12.36 -8.46
N ILE A 21 40.70 13.20 -9.42
CA ILE A 21 39.42 13.93 -9.36
C ILE A 21 38.49 13.45 -10.47
N GLY A 22 37.23 13.21 -10.14
CA GLY A 22 36.19 12.82 -11.09
C GLY A 22 35.67 11.40 -10.85
N GLN A 23 34.51 11.09 -11.43
CA GLN A 23 33.88 9.79 -11.29
C GLN A 23 33.90 9.06 -12.63
N VAL A 24 34.34 7.79 -12.60
CA VAL A 24 34.19 6.88 -13.73
C VAL A 24 32.71 6.51 -13.88
N LYS A 25 32.19 6.64 -15.11
CA LYS A 25 30.81 6.27 -15.46
C LYS A 25 30.82 5.34 -16.68
N PRO A 26 29.71 4.65 -16.99
CA PRO A 26 29.64 3.79 -18.16
C PRO A 26 29.98 4.53 -19.47
N GLY A 27 30.66 3.83 -20.39
CA GLY A 27 31.19 4.38 -21.65
C GLY A 27 32.67 4.77 -21.57
N ILE A 28 33.06 5.76 -22.37
CA ILE A 28 34.44 6.27 -22.47
C ILE A 28 34.73 7.23 -21.32
N ASN A 29 35.85 7.02 -20.62
CA ASN A 29 36.40 7.93 -19.62
C ASN A 29 37.85 8.24 -19.97
N LEU A 30 38.24 9.51 -19.98
CA LEU A 30 39.59 9.94 -20.27
C LEU A 30 40.23 10.56 -19.03
N GLN A 31 41.50 10.30 -18.80
CA GLN A 31 42.26 10.87 -17.69
C GLN A 31 43.30 11.85 -18.23
N GLY A 32 43.26 13.09 -17.75
CA GLY A 32 44.22 14.13 -18.15
C GLY A 32 44.41 15.21 -17.10
N HIS A 33 45.04 16.32 -17.48
CA HIS A 33 45.31 17.46 -16.60
C HIS A 33 44.46 18.68 -16.97
N CYS A 34 43.99 19.41 -15.98
CA CYS A 34 43.27 20.67 -16.19
C CYS A 34 44.25 21.83 -16.29
N THR A 35 44.15 22.65 -17.34
CA THR A 35 44.99 23.84 -17.56
C THR A 35 44.39 25.14 -17.02
N ASN A 36 43.15 25.11 -16.51
CA ASN A 36 42.55 26.30 -15.91
C ASN A 36 43.21 26.59 -14.56
N GLU A 37 44.05 27.62 -14.49
CA GLU A 37 44.77 28.02 -13.27
C GLU A 37 43.83 28.34 -12.09
N ALA A 38 42.59 28.75 -12.36
CA ALA A 38 41.59 28.99 -11.30
C ALA A 38 40.97 27.67 -10.75
N CYS A 39 41.19 26.54 -11.41
CA CYS A 39 40.66 25.23 -11.02
C CYS A 39 41.52 24.59 -9.92
N LEU A 40 40.89 24.11 -8.84
CA LEU A 40 41.59 23.41 -7.76
C LEU A 40 42.38 22.19 -8.26
N ALA A 41 41.83 21.43 -9.21
CA ALA A 41 42.50 20.28 -9.80
C ALA A 41 43.80 20.66 -10.53
N SER A 42 43.82 21.83 -11.19
CA SER A 42 45.01 22.37 -11.84
C SER A 42 46.06 22.81 -10.81
N LYS A 43 45.65 23.60 -9.81
CA LYS A 43 46.53 24.10 -8.73
C LYS A 43 47.22 22.99 -7.95
N ALA A 44 46.50 21.88 -7.73
CA ALA A 44 47.02 20.71 -7.02
C ALA A 44 47.67 19.68 -7.96
N THR A 45 47.79 19.97 -9.26
CA THR A 45 48.38 19.08 -10.29
C THR A 45 47.75 17.68 -10.34
N LEU A 46 46.46 17.58 -10.03
CA LEU A 46 45.75 16.31 -9.91
C LEU A 46 45.30 15.82 -11.29
N LEU A 47 45.30 14.50 -11.47
CA LEU A 47 44.71 13.86 -12.64
C LEU A 47 43.19 13.92 -12.55
N VAL A 48 42.55 14.16 -13.70
CA VAL A 48 41.12 14.39 -13.80
C VAL A 48 40.48 13.41 -14.77
N TRP A 49 39.50 12.64 -14.27
CA TRP A 49 38.63 11.81 -15.10
C TRP A 49 37.51 12.63 -15.73
N THR A 50 37.41 12.59 -17.05
CA THR A 50 36.30 13.15 -17.81
C THR A 50 35.52 12.03 -18.49
N ASN A 51 34.21 11.98 -18.29
CA ASN A 51 33.35 10.97 -18.89
C ASN A 51 32.71 11.53 -20.17
N ILE A 52 32.91 10.82 -21.27
CA ILE A 52 32.35 11.18 -22.59
C ILE A 52 31.05 10.39 -22.86
N GLY A 53 30.90 9.22 -22.24
CA GLY A 53 29.71 8.37 -22.37
C GLY A 53 29.81 7.37 -23.52
N PHE A 54 28.66 6.94 -24.05
CA PHE A 54 28.56 5.97 -25.15
C PHE A 54 28.54 6.72 -26.49
N THR A 55 29.71 6.80 -27.13
CA THR A 55 29.87 7.51 -28.41
C THR A 55 31.11 7.02 -29.13
N THR A 56 31.34 7.56 -30.33
CA THR A 56 32.63 7.50 -31.02
C THR A 56 33.29 8.88 -30.94
N ILE A 57 34.55 8.93 -30.54
CA ILE A 57 35.36 10.15 -30.58
C ILE A 57 36.70 9.87 -31.25
N SER A 58 37.22 10.88 -31.92
CA SER A 58 38.59 10.88 -32.41
C SER A 58 39.30 12.12 -31.90
N PHE A 59 40.53 11.96 -31.42
CA PHE A 59 41.35 13.08 -30.97
C PHE A 59 42.83 12.82 -31.23
N ASN A 60 43.56 13.89 -31.51
CA ASN A 60 45.02 13.89 -31.51
C ASN A 60 45.48 14.19 -30.09
N ASN A 61 46.30 13.33 -29.50
CA ASN A 61 46.85 13.59 -28.17
C ASN A 61 48.04 14.57 -28.27
N SER A 62 47.78 15.74 -28.85
CA SER A 62 48.61 16.95 -28.88
C SER A 62 48.01 18.01 -27.95
N GLU A 63 48.59 19.22 -27.90
CA GLU A 63 48.11 20.33 -27.06
C GLU A 63 46.67 20.80 -27.40
N ASP A 64 46.09 20.34 -28.50
CA ASP A 64 44.82 20.83 -29.05
C ASP A 64 43.57 20.06 -28.60
N ALA A 65 43.72 18.93 -27.89
CA ALA A 65 42.58 18.14 -27.42
C ALA A 65 42.09 18.63 -26.05
N PHE A 66 40.94 19.29 -26.03
CA PHE A 66 40.32 19.82 -24.81
C PHE A 66 39.02 19.11 -24.45
N PHE A 67 38.91 18.70 -23.19
CA PHE A 67 37.71 18.09 -22.63
C PHE A 67 37.20 18.85 -21.40
N HIS A 68 35.92 18.68 -21.09
CA HIS A 68 35.31 19.34 -19.93
C HIS A 68 35.89 18.80 -18.63
N CYS A 69 36.40 19.71 -17.79
CA CYS A 69 36.83 19.39 -16.44
C CYS A 69 35.60 19.25 -15.53
N PRO A 70 35.37 18.12 -14.83
CA PRO A 70 34.28 17.98 -13.87
C PRO A 70 34.32 18.99 -12.72
N ASN A 71 35.51 19.51 -12.37
CA ASN A 71 35.67 20.44 -11.25
C ASN A 71 35.31 21.89 -11.64
N CYS A 72 35.88 22.42 -12.72
CA CYS A 72 35.61 23.80 -13.15
C CYS A 72 34.57 23.94 -14.28
N LYS A 73 34.09 22.82 -14.83
CA LYS A 73 33.12 22.70 -15.94
C LYS A 73 33.55 23.30 -17.28
N LYS A 74 34.79 23.82 -17.39
CA LYS A 74 35.36 24.39 -18.63
C LYS A 74 36.10 23.34 -19.47
N LEU A 75 36.14 23.52 -20.79
CA LEU A 75 36.92 22.73 -21.76
C LEU A 75 38.43 23.00 -21.58
N THR A 76 39.04 22.30 -20.63
CA THR A 76 40.38 22.64 -20.12
C THR A 76 41.20 21.40 -19.75
N VAL A 77 40.63 20.19 -19.88
CA VAL A 77 41.37 18.96 -19.67
C VAL A 77 42.11 18.59 -20.95
N THR A 78 43.42 18.48 -20.86
CA THR A 78 44.35 18.16 -21.97
C THR A 78 45.38 17.14 -21.46
N SER A 79 46.35 16.75 -22.29
CA SER A 79 47.42 15.80 -21.99
C SER A 79 46.83 14.48 -21.49
N ILE A 80 46.01 13.85 -22.33
CA ILE A 80 45.33 12.61 -21.95
C ILE A 80 46.38 11.51 -21.81
N THR A 81 46.42 10.89 -20.64
CA THR A 81 47.38 9.83 -20.30
C THR A 81 46.75 8.46 -20.29
N LYS A 82 45.43 8.37 -20.03
CA LYS A 82 44.69 7.09 -20.02
C LYS A 82 43.30 7.24 -20.61
N ALA A 83 42.85 6.18 -21.27
CA ALA A 83 41.46 5.93 -21.62
C ALA A 83 40.96 4.71 -20.86
N LEU A 84 39.79 4.83 -20.23
CA LEU A 84 39.12 3.77 -19.50
C LEU A 84 37.72 3.57 -20.07
N PHE A 85 37.48 2.37 -20.59
CA PHE A 85 36.16 1.93 -21.00
C PHE A 85 35.53 1.19 -19.82
N TYR A 86 34.29 1.57 -19.48
CA TYR A 86 33.58 0.99 -18.34
C TYR A 86 32.17 0.54 -18.76
N ASN A 87 31.80 -0.70 -18.44
CA ASN A 87 30.50 -1.32 -18.74
C ASN A 87 30.03 -1.08 -20.19
N ALA A 88 30.92 -1.30 -21.15
CA ALA A 88 30.68 -1.03 -22.58
C ALA A 88 31.32 -2.12 -23.45
N ASN A 89 30.73 -2.34 -24.62
CA ASN A 89 31.48 -2.90 -25.73
C ASN A 89 32.30 -1.77 -26.33
N HIS A 90 33.60 -1.96 -26.53
CA HIS A 90 34.43 -0.87 -27.01
C HIS A 90 35.43 -1.28 -28.07
N SER A 91 35.90 -0.26 -28.78
CA SER A 91 37.08 -0.36 -29.61
C SER A 91 37.99 0.85 -29.48
N ILE A 92 39.29 0.61 -29.58
CA ILE A 92 40.34 1.65 -29.58
C ILE A 92 41.32 1.38 -30.72
N CYS A 93 41.66 2.42 -31.46
CA CYS A 93 42.63 2.38 -32.55
C CYS A 93 43.57 3.59 -32.43
N ALA A 94 44.88 3.39 -32.45
CA ALA A 94 45.85 4.48 -32.56
C ALA A 94 46.31 4.70 -34.01
N SER A 95 46.77 5.90 -34.33
CA SER A 95 47.41 6.19 -35.62
C SER A 95 48.61 5.25 -35.84
N GLY A 96 48.52 4.41 -36.87
CA GLY A 96 49.54 3.43 -37.23
C GLY A 96 49.19 1.98 -36.85
N ASP A 97 48.11 1.76 -36.09
CA ASP A 97 47.61 0.41 -35.84
C ASP A 97 46.93 -0.16 -37.10
N VAL A 98 47.17 -1.45 -37.38
CA VAL A 98 46.57 -2.14 -38.55
C VAL A 98 45.10 -2.49 -38.29
N MET A 99 44.73 -2.80 -37.05
CA MET A 99 43.37 -3.14 -36.66
C MET A 99 43.02 -2.55 -35.28
N PRO A 100 41.76 -2.11 -35.08
CA PRO A 100 41.30 -1.64 -33.77
C PRO A 100 41.24 -2.81 -32.77
N VAL A 101 41.68 -2.57 -31.54
CA VAL A 101 41.45 -3.49 -30.43
C VAL A 101 39.96 -3.44 -30.08
N ARG A 102 39.29 -4.59 -30.04
CA ARG A 102 37.88 -4.73 -29.65
C ARG A 102 37.77 -5.59 -28.42
N ASP A 103 36.95 -5.17 -27.47
CA ASP A 103 36.82 -5.86 -26.19
C ASP A 103 35.46 -5.54 -25.54
N ASN A 104 35.04 -6.38 -24.60
CA ASN A 104 33.80 -6.29 -23.85
C ASN A 104 33.96 -6.59 -22.36
N HIS A 105 35.17 -6.56 -21.81
CA HIS A 105 35.33 -6.60 -20.35
C HIS A 105 34.75 -5.33 -19.72
N TYR A 106 34.18 -5.47 -18.52
CA TYR A 106 33.48 -4.40 -17.80
C TYR A 106 34.39 -3.20 -17.49
N ARG A 107 35.71 -3.38 -17.48
CA ARG A 107 36.69 -2.34 -17.21
C ARG A 107 37.99 -2.62 -17.97
N CYS A 108 38.26 -1.83 -19.01
CA CYS A 108 39.52 -1.86 -19.74
C CYS A 108 40.21 -0.50 -19.71
N SER A 109 41.48 -0.48 -19.29
CA SER A 109 42.29 0.74 -19.27
C SER A 109 43.41 0.63 -20.31
N TYR A 110 43.56 1.69 -21.11
CA TYR A 110 44.59 1.82 -22.12
C TYR A 110 45.42 3.06 -21.83
N THR A 111 46.74 2.95 -21.95
CA THR A 111 47.65 4.08 -21.87
C THR A 111 47.60 4.86 -23.19
N ILE A 112 47.41 6.17 -23.11
CA ILE A 112 47.39 7.06 -24.26
C ILE A 112 48.75 7.75 -24.36
N LYS A 113 49.44 7.52 -25.47
CA LYS A 113 50.74 8.15 -25.78
C LYS A 113 50.54 9.53 -26.39
N SER A 114 51.43 10.47 -26.04
CA SER A 114 51.47 11.80 -26.66
C SER A 114 51.87 11.70 -28.14
N GLY A 115 51.31 12.59 -28.97
CA GLY A 115 51.66 12.72 -30.39
C GLY A 115 50.99 11.72 -31.35
N LEU A 116 50.19 10.78 -30.85
CA LEU A 116 49.37 9.88 -31.68
C LEU A 116 47.92 10.37 -31.75
N SER A 117 47.23 10.02 -32.83
CA SER A 117 45.78 10.14 -32.90
C SER A 117 45.11 8.87 -32.42
N TYR A 118 43.95 9.00 -31.78
CA TYR A 118 43.16 7.88 -31.29
C TYR A 118 41.72 8.01 -31.77
N GLU A 119 41.17 6.89 -32.22
CA GLU A 119 39.72 6.70 -32.40
C GLU A 119 39.22 5.75 -31.31
N LEU A 120 38.30 6.24 -30.49
CA LEU A 120 37.69 5.50 -29.39
C LEU A 120 36.20 5.36 -29.65
N LYS A 121 35.68 4.14 -29.48
CA LYS A 121 34.25 3.86 -29.57
C LYS A 121 33.78 3.08 -28.36
N ALA A 122 32.64 3.48 -27.79
CA ALA A 122 31.96 2.72 -26.75
C ALA A 122 30.46 2.63 -27.03
N ASP A 123 29.96 1.41 -27.11
CA ASP A 123 28.56 1.08 -27.30
C ASP A 123 28.00 0.42 -26.03
N LYS A 124 26.71 0.63 -25.75
CA LYS A 124 26.02 -0.13 -24.70
C LYS A 124 26.04 -1.61 -25.07
N ILE A 125 26.31 -2.47 -24.09
CA ILE A 125 26.24 -3.92 -24.29
C ILE A 125 24.84 -4.35 -24.71
N ARG A 126 24.76 -5.29 -25.65
CA ARG A 126 23.53 -5.87 -26.21
C ARG A 126 23.71 -7.38 -26.34
N GLN A 127 22.64 -8.12 -26.15
CA GLN A 127 22.58 -9.55 -26.49
C GLN A 127 22.77 -9.71 -27.99
N PRO A 128 23.75 -10.52 -28.43
CA PRO A 128 23.83 -10.92 -29.82
C PRO A 128 22.69 -11.93 -30.05
N ALA A 129 21.65 -11.54 -30.77
CA ALA A 129 20.46 -12.37 -30.95
C ALA A 129 19.87 -12.17 -32.34
N LYS A 130 19.47 -13.27 -33.00
CA LYS A 130 18.79 -13.25 -34.30
C LYS A 130 17.27 -13.28 -34.15
N SER A 131 16.79 -14.02 -33.16
CA SER A 131 15.39 -14.07 -32.74
C SER A 131 15.29 -14.32 -31.23
N ILE A 132 14.08 -14.30 -30.67
CA ILE A 132 13.83 -14.59 -29.26
C ILE A 132 14.09 -16.08 -28.97
N GLU A 133 13.70 -16.96 -29.88
CA GLU A 133 13.87 -18.42 -29.78
C GLU A 133 15.36 -18.79 -29.76
N ASP A 134 16.14 -18.22 -30.68
CA ASP A 134 17.60 -18.35 -30.71
C ASP A 134 18.25 -17.90 -29.39
N LEU A 135 17.79 -16.75 -28.86
CA LEU A 135 18.32 -16.23 -27.59
C LEU A 135 17.96 -17.13 -26.40
N ARG A 136 16.76 -17.72 -26.38
CA ARG A 136 16.31 -18.66 -25.34
C ARG A 136 17.14 -19.94 -25.37
N GLU A 137 17.24 -20.57 -26.53
CA GLU A 137 17.98 -21.83 -26.70
C GLU A 137 19.44 -21.69 -26.25
N ARG A 138 20.11 -20.62 -26.69
CA ARG A 138 21.50 -20.37 -26.30
C ARG A 138 21.63 -20.00 -24.82
N SER A 139 20.66 -19.28 -24.26
CA SER A 139 20.63 -19.00 -22.81
C SER A 139 20.48 -20.29 -22.00
N GLU A 140 19.62 -21.23 -22.43
CA GLU A 140 19.42 -22.52 -21.76
C GLU A 140 20.68 -23.37 -21.79
N CYS A 141 21.30 -23.47 -22.97
CA CYS A 141 22.58 -24.14 -23.15
C CYS A 141 23.66 -23.53 -22.24
N ALA A 142 23.78 -22.20 -22.21
CA ALA A 142 24.75 -21.50 -21.39
C ALA A 142 24.50 -21.70 -19.88
N MET A 143 23.25 -21.67 -19.42
CA MET A 143 22.89 -21.90 -18.02
C MET A 143 23.17 -23.32 -17.51
N SER A 144 23.42 -24.26 -18.42
CA SER A 144 23.73 -25.66 -18.12
C SER A 144 25.14 -26.03 -18.56
N SER A 145 25.95 -25.03 -18.94
CA SER A 145 27.29 -25.24 -19.44
C SER A 145 28.28 -25.56 -18.32
N VAL A 146 29.40 -26.18 -18.68
CA VAL A 146 30.48 -26.54 -17.74
C VAL A 146 31.11 -25.27 -17.14
N GLU A 147 31.23 -24.21 -17.93
CA GLU A 147 31.75 -22.90 -17.52
C GLU A 147 30.94 -22.33 -16.34
N ILE A 148 29.61 -22.32 -16.45
CA ILE A 148 28.72 -21.86 -15.37
C ILE A 148 28.73 -22.82 -14.19
N THR A 149 28.71 -24.13 -14.45
CA THR A 149 28.74 -25.15 -13.40
C THR A 149 30.00 -25.03 -12.53
N ASN A 150 31.16 -24.78 -13.15
CA ASN A 150 32.42 -24.58 -12.44
C ASN A 150 32.39 -23.31 -11.58
N LEU A 151 31.88 -22.20 -12.11
CA LEU A 151 31.71 -20.95 -11.35
C LEU A 151 30.77 -21.14 -10.16
N VAL A 152 29.63 -21.80 -10.37
CA VAL A 152 28.66 -22.11 -9.30
C VAL A 152 29.28 -23.01 -8.23
N THR A 153 30.02 -24.05 -8.65
CA THR A 153 30.71 -24.95 -7.72
C THR A 153 31.75 -24.19 -6.90
N GLU A 154 32.50 -23.27 -7.51
CA GLU A 154 33.47 -22.45 -6.78
C GLU A 154 32.77 -21.54 -5.75
N LEU A 155 31.67 -20.88 -6.11
CA LEU A 155 30.88 -20.08 -5.17
C LEU A 155 30.38 -20.93 -3.99
N GLN A 156 29.91 -22.14 -4.26
CA GLN A 156 29.39 -23.06 -3.24
C GLN A 156 30.46 -23.50 -2.24
N LYS A 157 31.75 -23.55 -2.61
CA LYS A 157 32.85 -23.83 -1.66
C LYS A 157 32.98 -22.80 -0.53
N TYR A 158 32.46 -21.60 -0.73
CA TYR A 158 32.43 -20.53 0.27
C TYR A 158 31.08 -20.44 0.98
N ASP A 159 30.27 -21.50 0.95
CA ASP A 159 28.93 -21.56 1.51
C ASP A 159 28.00 -20.46 0.98
N ILE A 160 28.15 -20.12 -0.31
CA ILE A 160 27.29 -19.16 -1.00
C ILE A 160 26.18 -19.93 -1.72
N THR A 161 24.93 -19.55 -1.46
CA THR A 161 23.77 -20.17 -2.11
C THR A 161 23.55 -19.53 -3.48
N VAL A 162 23.61 -20.33 -4.54
CA VAL A 162 23.26 -19.89 -5.90
C VAL A 162 21.93 -20.54 -6.30
N VAL A 163 20.93 -19.71 -6.56
CA VAL A 163 19.59 -20.16 -6.95
C VAL A 163 19.41 -19.99 -8.45
N LYS A 164 19.18 -21.11 -9.14
CA LYS A 164 18.75 -21.18 -10.53
C LYS A 164 17.21 -21.20 -10.57
N PRO A 165 16.54 -20.36 -11.39
CA PRO A 165 15.11 -20.49 -11.60
C PRO A 165 14.79 -21.87 -12.23
N PRO A 166 13.66 -22.50 -11.86
CA PRO A 166 13.33 -23.87 -12.29
C PRO A 166 13.16 -23.97 -13.81
N ASN A 167 12.61 -22.92 -14.44
CA ASN A 167 12.46 -22.79 -15.88
C ASN A 167 13.00 -21.44 -16.34
N LEU A 168 13.38 -21.36 -17.62
CA LEU A 168 13.54 -20.07 -18.29
C LEU A 168 12.23 -19.25 -18.18
N LYS A 169 12.38 -17.93 -18.21
CA LYS A 169 11.26 -16.99 -18.11
C LYS A 169 10.13 -17.34 -19.08
N GLU A 170 8.89 -17.42 -18.61
CA GLU A 170 7.71 -17.75 -19.43
C GLU A 170 7.57 -16.83 -20.65
N ASP A 171 7.20 -17.39 -21.82
CA ASP A 171 7.17 -16.69 -23.11
C ASP A 171 6.29 -15.44 -23.09
N LYS A 172 5.07 -15.55 -22.59
CA LYS A 172 4.13 -14.41 -22.52
C LYS A 172 4.72 -13.26 -21.70
N ARG A 173 5.31 -13.57 -20.55
CA ARG A 173 5.91 -12.60 -19.64
C ARG A 173 7.21 -11.99 -20.19
N LEU A 174 7.97 -12.76 -20.96
CA LEU A 174 9.16 -12.29 -21.66
C LEU A 174 8.78 -11.29 -22.77
N LEU A 175 7.79 -11.63 -23.60
CA LEU A 175 7.28 -10.78 -24.68
C LEU A 175 6.70 -9.47 -24.15
N GLU A 176 5.85 -9.52 -23.12
CA GLU A 176 5.33 -8.33 -22.44
C GLU A 176 6.47 -7.43 -21.94
N LYS A 177 7.50 -8.03 -21.31
CA LYS A 177 8.67 -7.28 -20.86
C LYS A 177 9.43 -6.66 -22.03
N ILE A 178 9.61 -7.35 -23.15
CA ILE A 178 10.32 -6.82 -24.32
C ILE A 178 9.59 -5.59 -24.86
N GLN A 179 8.26 -5.68 -24.96
CA GLN A 179 7.44 -4.61 -25.48
C GLN A 179 7.42 -3.37 -24.57
N ILE A 180 7.30 -3.55 -23.26
CA ILE A 180 7.18 -2.45 -22.27
C ILE A 180 8.57 -1.89 -21.89
N ASP A 181 9.50 -2.81 -21.64
CA ASP A 181 10.95 -2.67 -21.40
C ASP A 181 11.76 -1.82 -22.36
N TYR A 182 11.69 -2.31 -23.59
CA TYR A 182 12.75 -2.19 -24.56
C TYR A 182 12.18 -1.87 -25.93
N GLU A 183 10.90 -1.47 -26.00
CA GLU A 183 10.23 -1.05 -27.24
C GLU A 183 10.31 -2.11 -28.35
N GLY A 184 10.25 -3.39 -27.98
CA GLY A 184 10.36 -4.51 -28.93
C GLY A 184 11.79 -5.03 -29.14
N ASP A 185 12.81 -4.34 -28.62
CA ASP A 185 14.22 -4.70 -28.81
C ASP A 185 14.64 -5.82 -27.83
N PHE A 186 14.51 -7.07 -28.28
CA PHE A 186 14.92 -8.25 -27.51
C PHE A 186 16.43 -8.31 -27.26
N SER A 187 17.26 -7.55 -27.99
CA SER A 187 18.72 -7.50 -27.74
C SER A 187 19.04 -6.86 -26.38
N GLN A 188 18.09 -6.21 -25.73
CA GLN A 188 18.28 -5.59 -24.42
C GLN A 188 17.88 -6.50 -23.23
N VAL A 189 17.44 -7.73 -23.49
CA VAL A 189 16.99 -8.66 -22.45
C VAL A 189 18.12 -9.54 -21.93
N PHE A 190 18.58 -9.25 -20.72
CA PHE A 190 19.64 -10.02 -20.07
C PHE A 190 19.13 -11.04 -19.04
N ASP A 191 17.85 -10.95 -18.66
CA ASP A 191 17.27 -11.79 -17.58
C ASP A 191 16.52 -13.02 -18.08
N ILE A 192 16.85 -13.51 -19.29
CA ILE A 192 16.40 -14.83 -19.77
C ILE A 192 17.16 -15.91 -19.02
N GLY A 193 18.50 -15.88 -19.13
CA GLY A 193 19.39 -16.71 -18.32
C GLY A 193 19.88 -15.96 -17.10
N ARG A 194 19.29 -16.21 -15.93
CA ARG A 194 19.59 -15.48 -14.70
C ARG A 194 19.81 -16.40 -13.50
N PHE A 195 20.81 -16.07 -12.68
CA PHE A 195 21.02 -16.66 -11.36
C PHE A 195 20.87 -15.61 -10.26
N THR A 196 20.35 -16.04 -9.11
CA THR A 196 20.30 -15.21 -7.91
C THR A 196 21.27 -15.78 -6.88
N ILE A 197 22.23 -14.97 -6.46
CA ILE A 197 23.24 -15.33 -5.46
C ILE A 197 22.79 -14.76 -4.11
N LEU A 198 22.63 -15.64 -3.13
CA LEU A 198 22.11 -15.32 -1.81
C LEU A 198 23.21 -15.48 -0.77
N CYS A 199 23.66 -14.35 -0.23
CA CYS A 199 24.74 -14.26 0.74
C CYS A 199 24.17 -14.06 2.15
N ASP A 200 24.83 -14.61 3.17
CA ASP A 200 24.39 -14.42 4.57
C ASP A 200 24.70 -13.01 5.08
N ASP A 201 25.84 -12.46 4.67
CA ASP A 201 26.36 -11.17 5.10
C ASP A 201 27.14 -10.44 3.99
N SER A 202 27.61 -9.23 4.30
CA SER A 202 28.38 -8.39 3.37
C SER A 202 29.72 -9.00 2.97
N THR A 203 30.36 -9.77 3.86
CA THR A 203 31.66 -10.41 3.60
C THR A 203 31.50 -11.52 2.56
N LYS A 204 30.49 -12.37 2.70
CA LYS A 204 30.14 -13.38 1.69
C LYS A 204 29.74 -12.74 0.36
N MET A 205 29.06 -11.60 0.39
CA MET A 205 28.72 -10.86 -0.83
C MET A 205 29.97 -10.32 -1.54
N GLN A 206 30.91 -9.71 -0.80
CA GLN A 206 32.19 -9.29 -1.37
C GLN A 206 32.99 -10.48 -1.93
N THR A 207 32.98 -11.60 -1.23
CA THR A 207 33.60 -12.86 -1.68
C THR A 207 32.97 -13.35 -2.99
N ALA A 208 31.63 -13.39 -3.06
CA ALA A 208 30.91 -13.78 -4.27
C ALA A 208 31.30 -12.89 -5.46
N VAL A 209 31.31 -11.57 -5.28
CA VAL A 209 31.71 -10.62 -6.32
C VAL A 209 33.17 -10.83 -6.72
N ALA A 210 34.07 -11.09 -5.78
CA ALA A 210 35.48 -11.35 -6.06
C ALA A 210 35.70 -12.64 -6.86
N VAL A 211 34.95 -13.70 -6.56
CA VAL A 211 34.97 -14.97 -7.33
C VAL A 211 34.45 -14.72 -8.76
N ILE A 212 33.31 -14.03 -8.90
CA ILE A 212 32.74 -13.71 -10.22
C ILE A 212 33.68 -12.83 -11.04
N LYS A 213 34.40 -11.90 -10.41
CA LYS A 213 35.40 -11.05 -11.10
C LYS A 213 36.59 -11.83 -11.65
N LYS A 214 36.80 -13.07 -11.21
CA LYS A 214 37.77 -14.01 -11.79
C LYS A 214 37.15 -14.92 -12.86
N ALA A 215 36.05 -14.47 -13.48
CA ALA A 215 35.29 -15.17 -14.52
C ALA A 215 36.17 -15.81 -15.63
N GLU A 216 37.28 -15.16 -15.99
CA GLU A 216 38.20 -15.65 -17.03
C GLU A 216 38.75 -17.05 -16.72
N GLN A 217 38.93 -17.38 -15.43
CA GLN A 217 39.38 -18.72 -14.99
C GLN A 217 38.37 -19.82 -15.35
N PHE A 218 37.12 -19.45 -15.61
CA PHE A 218 36.03 -20.34 -16.01
C PHE A 218 35.68 -20.19 -17.49
N ASN A 219 36.50 -19.49 -18.29
CA ASN A 219 36.22 -19.13 -19.69
C ASN A 219 34.97 -18.24 -19.85
N LEU A 220 34.75 -17.33 -18.89
CA LEU A 220 33.66 -16.36 -18.89
C LEU A 220 34.24 -14.94 -18.89
N ILE A 221 33.51 -13.97 -19.42
CA ILE A 221 33.93 -12.56 -19.42
C ILE A 221 32.94 -11.74 -18.59
N VAL A 222 33.43 -10.97 -17.63
CA VAL A 222 32.60 -9.99 -16.92
C VAL A 222 32.45 -8.76 -17.81
N SER A 223 31.25 -8.48 -18.30
CA SER A 223 31.02 -7.39 -19.25
C SER A 223 30.25 -6.20 -18.68
N GLU A 224 29.53 -6.40 -17.59
CA GLU A 224 28.92 -5.29 -16.85
C GLU A 224 28.95 -5.57 -15.35
N ASP A 225 29.39 -4.57 -14.60
CA ASP A 225 29.45 -4.58 -13.14
C ASP A 225 28.65 -3.37 -12.59
N LYS A 226 27.49 -3.65 -11.99
CA LYS A 226 26.60 -2.65 -11.40
C LYS A 226 26.32 -2.97 -9.94
N ASP A 227 27.05 -2.28 -9.07
CA ASP A 227 26.81 -2.28 -7.63
C ASP A 227 25.69 -1.28 -7.26
N PHE A 228 24.59 -1.75 -6.70
CA PHE A 228 23.53 -0.96 -6.04
C PHE A 228 23.33 -1.39 -4.59
N PHE A 229 24.38 -1.92 -3.96
CA PHE A 229 24.29 -2.40 -2.60
C PHE A 229 24.42 -1.26 -1.59
N GLU A 230 25.34 -0.33 -1.80
CA GLU A 230 25.52 0.85 -0.91
C GLU A 230 24.84 2.14 -1.42
N LYS A 231 24.12 2.05 -2.54
CA LYS A 231 23.33 3.17 -3.09
C LYS A 231 21.96 2.71 -3.57
N LYS A 232 20.96 3.57 -3.43
CA LYS A 232 19.59 3.28 -3.86
C LYS A 232 19.51 3.10 -5.37
N SER A 233 19.09 1.91 -5.80
CA SER A 233 18.63 1.68 -7.18
C SER A 233 17.32 2.45 -7.42
N LYS A 234 16.82 2.47 -8.67
CA LYS A 234 15.52 3.10 -9.00
C LYS A 234 14.36 2.53 -8.17
N THR A 235 14.40 1.24 -7.85
CA THR A 235 13.39 0.57 -7.03
C THR A 235 13.78 0.52 -5.56
N HIS A 236 14.91 1.09 -5.16
CA HIS A 236 15.49 0.99 -3.83
C HIS A 236 15.84 -0.44 -3.40
N TYR A 237 15.88 -1.41 -4.30
CA TYR A 237 16.37 -2.75 -3.95
C TYR A 237 17.90 -2.73 -3.79
N ARG A 238 18.43 -3.51 -2.83
CA ARG A 238 19.87 -3.67 -2.59
C ARG A 238 20.40 -4.93 -3.26
N PHE A 239 21.21 -4.75 -4.29
CA PHE A 239 21.77 -5.86 -5.05
C PHE A 239 23.02 -5.43 -5.81
N HIS A 240 23.81 -6.43 -6.18
CA HIS A 240 24.93 -6.32 -7.08
C HIS A 240 24.57 -7.08 -8.36
N ASN A 241 24.49 -6.39 -9.50
CA ASN A 241 24.14 -7.01 -10.78
C ASN A 241 25.37 -7.13 -11.67
N ILE A 242 25.68 -8.35 -12.10
CA ILE A 242 26.80 -8.65 -12.96
C ILE A 242 26.29 -9.34 -14.22
N LYS A 243 26.74 -8.90 -15.39
CA LYS A 243 26.48 -9.60 -16.64
C LYS A 243 27.73 -10.33 -17.09
N LEU A 244 27.60 -11.63 -17.29
CA LEU A 244 28.66 -12.50 -17.76
C LEU A 244 28.39 -12.85 -19.22
N PHE A 245 29.37 -12.63 -20.08
CA PHE A 245 29.37 -13.16 -21.43
C PHE A 245 29.93 -14.58 -21.42
N VAL A 246 29.24 -15.49 -22.10
CA VAL A 246 29.63 -16.89 -22.27
C VAL A 246 30.09 -17.07 -23.72
N PRO A 247 31.40 -16.97 -24.03
CA PRO A 247 31.89 -16.91 -25.41
C PRO A 247 31.46 -18.11 -26.25
N LYS A 248 31.50 -19.32 -25.67
CA LYS A 248 31.13 -20.58 -26.34
C LYS A 248 29.70 -20.60 -26.88
N HIS A 249 28.77 -19.97 -26.18
CA HIS A 249 27.36 -19.89 -26.57
C HIS A 249 26.99 -18.53 -27.15
N ASN A 250 27.96 -17.61 -27.22
CA ASN A 250 27.81 -16.23 -27.67
C ASN A 250 26.60 -15.54 -27.01
N VAL A 251 26.43 -15.63 -25.69
CA VAL A 251 25.24 -15.09 -24.99
C VAL A 251 25.63 -14.49 -23.65
N TYR A 252 24.88 -13.48 -23.20
CA TYR A 252 25.03 -12.93 -21.85
C TYR A 252 24.04 -13.58 -20.88
N ILE A 253 24.52 -13.85 -19.67
CA ILE A 253 23.70 -14.24 -18.52
C ILE A 253 23.78 -13.18 -17.42
N GLU A 254 22.73 -13.08 -16.60
CA GLU A 254 22.67 -12.17 -15.46
C GLU A 254 22.92 -12.92 -14.15
N MET A 255 23.86 -12.42 -13.33
CA MET A 255 24.06 -12.86 -11.96
C MET A 255 23.78 -11.71 -10.99
N GLN A 256 22.72 -11.87 -10.20
CA GLN A 256 22.33 -10.87 -9.20
C GLN A 256 22.65 -11.37 -7.79
N ALA A 257 23.59 -10.72 -7.11
CA ALA A 257 23.91 -11.00 -5.70
C ALA A 257 23.15 -10.07 -4.75
N THR A 258 22.64 -10.62 -3.65
CA THR A 258 22.00 -9.87 -2.57
C THR A 258 22.12 -10.65 -1.25
N LEU A 259 21.68 -10.06 -0.14
CA LEU A 259 21.62 -10.77 1.14
C LEU A 259 20.35 -11.61 1.25
N LYS A 260 20.44 -12.78 1.91
CA LYS A 260 19.29 -13.64 2.22
C LYS A 260 18.17 -12.87 2.93
N ARG A 261 18.51 -11.97 3.85
CA ARG A 261 17.51 -11.16 4.57
C ARG A 261 16.80 -10.08 3.74
N PHE A 262 17.26 -9.82 2.50
CA PHE A 262 16.65 -8.88 1.57
C PHE A 262 15.86 -9.56 0.45
N THR A 263 16.08 -10.86 0.23
CA THR A 263 15.45 -11.57 -0.89
C THR A 263 13.95 -11.70 -0.72
N THR A 264 13.20 -11.51 -1.80
CA THR A 264 11.77 -11.86 -1.90
C THR A 264 11.54 -13.11 -2.75
N LEU A 265 12.59 -13.93 -2.93
CA LEU A 265 12.48 -15.17 -3.68
C LEU A 265 11.74 -16.23 -2.86
N GLU A 266 10.67 -16.79 -3.42
CA GLU A 266 9.88 -17.84 -2.79
C GLU A 266 10.74 -19.07 -2.45
N GLY A 267 10.52 -19.65 -1.27
CA GLY A 267 11.36 -20.73 -0.72
C GLY A 267 12.66 -20.28 -0.03
N TYR A 268 13.11 -19.04 -0.25
CA TYR A 268 14.36 -18.51 0.36
C TYR A 268 14.16 -17.22 1.17
N SER A 269 13.01 -16.58 1.04
CA SER A 269 12.71 -15.32 1.70
C SER A 269 12.30 -15.51 3.16
N VAL A 270 12.85 -14.68 4.03
CA VAL A 270 12.37 -14.49 5.41
C VAL A 270 11.28 -13.42 5.51
N ILE A 271 10.97 -12.75 4.40
CA ILE A 271 9.94 -11.72 4.32
C ILE A 271 8.59 -12.41 4.15
N GLU A 272 7.65 -12.09 5.03
CA GLU A 272 6.29 -12.60 4.94
C GLU A 272 5.61 -12.10 3.66
N ASN A 273 4.87 -13.00 2.99
CA ASN A 273 4.25 -12.74 1.70
C ASN A 273 5.27 -12.21 0.65
N PRO A 274 6.28 -13.02 0.28
CA PRO A 274 7.38 -12.59 -0.57
C PRO A 274 6.94 -12.16 -1.97
N ASN A 275 5.79 -12.67 -2.46
CA ASN A 275 5.26 -12.36 -3.77
C ASN A 275 4.58 -10.98 -3.85
N LEU A 276 4.19 -10.37 -2.71
CA LEU A 276 3.48 -9.08 -2.67
C LEU A 276 4.24 -7.98 -3.40
N ASN A 277 5.51 -7.76 -3.03
CA ASN A 277 6.33 -6.68 -3.57
C ASN A 277 6.52 -6.82 -5.09
N HIS A 278 6.76 -8.05 -5.54
CA HIS A 278 6.93 -8.37 -6.95
C HIS A 278 5.63 -8.17 -7.76
N SER A 279 4.50 -8.61 -7.22
CA SER A 279 3.18 -8.43 -7.84
C SER A 279 2.81 -6.95 -7.95
N LEU A 280 3.03 -6.17 -6.89
CA LEU A 280 2.81 -4.72 -6.90
C LEU A 280 3.71 -4.03 -7.95
N TYR A 281 5.00 -4.38 -7.97
CA TYR A 281 5.94 -3.84 -8.98
C TYR A 281 5.47 -4.12 -10.41
N LYS A 282 5.01 -5.35 -10.71
CA LYS A 282 4.49 -5.69 -12.03
C LYS A 282 3.31 -4.82 -12.44
N LEU A 283 2.33 -4.63 -11.56
CA LEU A 283 1.15 -3.81 -11.81
C LEU A 283 1.54 -2.35 -12.12
N VAL A 284 2.41 -1.77 -11.28
CA VAL A 284 2.79 -0.35 -11.39
C VAL A 284 3.72 -0.09 -12.59
N ARG A 285 4.58 -1.04 -12.95
CA ARG A 285 5.53 -0.91 -14.06
C ARG A 285 4.86 -0.92 -15.42
N ALA A 286 3.89 -1.81 -15.64
CA ALA A 286 3.20 -1.95 -16.92
C ALA A 286 2.22 -0.79 -17.20
N TRP A 287 1.81 -0.08 -16.16
CA TRP A 287 0.80 0.96 -16.25
C TRP A 287 1.33 2.25 -16.90
N LYS A 288 0.69 2.61 -18.01
CA LYS A 288 0.82 3.92 -18.67
C LYS A 288 -0.40 4.77 -18.29
N PRO A 289 -0.22 5.86 -17.52
CA PRO A 289 -1.34 6.69 -17.09
C PRO A 289 -1.92 7.48 -18.26
N ASN A 290 -3.25 7.53 -18.36
CA ASN A 290 -3.95 8.22 -19.46
C ASN A 290 -4.42 9.64 -19.11
N ASN A 291 -4.39 10.01 -17.82
CA ASN A 291 -4.84 11.32 -17.33
C ASN A 291 -4.04 11.75 -16.08
N PRO A 292 -4.15 13.02 -15.62
CA PRO A 292 -3.39 13.52 -14.47
C PRO A 292 -3.69 12.83 -13.13
N GLU A 293 -4.92 12.32 -12.95
CA GLU A 293 -5.32 11.60 -11.73
C GLU A 293 -4.61 10.24 -11.66
N GLU A 294 -4.60 9.51 -12.78
CA GLU A 294 -3.84 8.27 -12.95
C GLU A 294 -2.34 8.51 -12.77
N GLU A 295 -1.81 9.61 -13.29
CA GLU A 295 -0.39 9.95 -13.11
C GLU A 295 -0.06 10.17 -11.63
N THR A 296 -0.95 10.86 -10.90
CA THR A 296 -0.82 11.07 -9.45
C THR A 296 -0.85 9.74 -8.70
N LEU A 297 -1.80 8.86 -9.02
CA LEU A 297 -1.94 7.55 -8.40
C LEU A 297 -0.75 6.64 -8.74
N LYS A 298 -0.22 6.69 -9.97
CA LYS A 298 0.99 5.97 -10.36
C LYS A 298 2.20 6.44 -9.54
N ARG A 299 2.44 7.75 -9.44
CA ARG A 299 3.54 8.31 -8.61
C ARG A 299 3.40 7.90 -7.14
N ALA A 300 2.18 7.90 -6.60
CA ALA A 300 1.92 7.44 -5.24
C ALA A 300 2.24 5.94 -5.07
N SER A 301 1.95 5.14 -6.09
CA SER A 301 2.23 3.70 -6.12
C SER A 301 3.73 3.41 -6.17
N ASP A 302 4.46 4.13 -7.03
CA ASP A 302 5.93 4.06 -7.11
C ASP A 302 6.55 4.45 -5.74
N LYS A 303 6.00 5.46 -5.06
CA LYS A 303 6.43 5.86 -3.71
C LYS A 303 6.11 4.81 -2.65
N ALA A 304 4.96 4.15 -2.71
CA ALA A 304 4.61 3.05 -1.82
C ALA A 304 5.54 1.86 -2.00
N LEU A 305 5.84 1.50 -3.26
CA LEU A 305 6.80 0.45 -3.60
C LEU A 305 8.21 0.78 -3.08
N ALA A 306 8.67 2.02 -3.26
CA ALA A 306 9.96 2.47 -2.74
C ALA A 306 10.03 2.36 -1.21
N LYS A 307 8.96 2.72 -0.49
CA LYS A 307 8.88 2.55 0.97
C LYS A 307 8.90 1.08 1.40
N ILE A 308 8.21 0.20 0.68
CA ILE A 308 8.24 -1.25 0.93
C ILE A 308 9.67 -1.77 0.75
N ASN A 309 10.35 -1.37 -0.32
CA ASN A 309 11.75 -1.75 -0.53
C ASN A 309 12.70 -1.14 0.50
N ASP A 310 12.43 0.08 0.98
CA ASP A 310 13.18 0.69 2.09
C ASP A 310 13.07 -0.14 3.37
N ILE A 311 11.92 -0.76 3.65
CA ILE A 311 11.72 -1.69 4.78
C ILE A 311 12.43 -3.04 4.52
N ILE A 312 12.22 -3.64 3.34
CA ILE A 312 12.78 -4.95 2.99
C ILE A 312 14.30 -4.91 3.03
N CYS A 313 14.89 -3.91 2.39
CA CYS A 313 16.34 -3.74 2.22
C CYS A 313 17.01 -2.93 3.34
N GLU A 314 16.29 -2.60 4.42
CA GLU A 314 16.83 -1.91 5.60
C GLU A 314 17.48 -0.56 5.25
N TRP A 315 16.89 0.21 4.32
CA TRP A 315 17.28 1.60 4.07
C TRP A 315 16.82 2.55 5.16
N ILE A 316 15.85 2.12 5.98
CA ILE A 316 15.46 2.76 7.22
C ILE A 316 15.85 1.87 8.39
N ASP A 317 16.24 2.49 9.50
CA ASP A 317 16.66 1.76 10.69
C ASP A 317 15.48 1.06 11.39
N GLU A 318 15.82 0.10 12.26
CA GLU A 318 14.84 -0.69 13.02
C GLU A 318 13.93 0.17 13.91
N LYS A 319 14.41 1.30 14.45
CA LYS A 319 13.58 2.20 15.28
C LYS A 319 12.50 2.86 14.43
N GLN A 320 12.82 3.26 13.20
CA GLN A 320 11.85 3.81 12.25
C GLN A 320 10.85 2.75 11.81
N ILE A 321 11.29 1.51 11.55
CA ILE A 321 10.38 0.40 11.26
C ILE A 321 9.43 0.17 12.44
N LYS A 322 9.93 0.17 13.68
CA LYS A 322 9.11 0.01 14.88
C LYS A 322 8.03 1.09 14.99
N LYS A 323 8.35 2.37 14.74
CA LYS A 323 7.35 3.45 14.70
C LYS A 323 6.24 3.22 13.66
N ILE A 324 6.55 2.57 12.54
CA ILE A 324 5.54 2.19 11.55
C ILE A 324 4.67 1.05 12.11
N VAL A 325 5.30 0.03 12.70
CA VAL A 325 4.63 -1.13 13.29
C VAL A 325 3.73 -0.76 14.46
N ASP A 326 4.05 0.26 15.25
CA ASP A 326 3.22 0.72 16.38
C ASP A 326 1.82 1.20 15.93
N ARG A 327 1.64 1.49 14.63
CA ARG A 327 0.35 1.85 14.02
C ARG A 327 -0.40 0.64 13.44
N TYR A 328 0.22 -0.54 13.43
CA TYR A 328 -0.39 -1.74 12.87
C TYR A 328 -1.61 -2.17 13.67
N LYS A 329 -2.69 -2.41 12.94
CA LYS A 329 -3.88 -3.09 13.46
C LYS A 329 -4.29 -4.17 12.46
N PRO A 330 -4.62 -5.39 12.92
CA PRO A 330 -5.05 -6.46 12.03
C PRO A 330 -6.38 -6.11 11.37
N HIS A 331 -6.61 -6.59 10.14
CA HIS A 331 -7.85 -6.35 9.41
C HIS A 331 -9.10 -6.82 10.17
N SER A 332 -8.96 -7.85 11.03
CA SER A 332 -10.04 -8.35 11.90
C SER A 332 -10.50 -7.31 12.92
N GLU A 333 -9.60 -6.44 13.40
CA GLU A 333 -9.92 -5.34 14.32
C GLU A 333 -10.50 -4.14 13.57
N ILE A 334 -9.84 -3.71 12.50
CA ILE A 334 -10.22 -2.46 11.81
C ILE A 334 -11.39 -2.64 10.83
N ARG A 335 -11.59 -3.85 10.30
CA ARG A 335 -12.58 -4.18 9.26
C ARG A 335 -12.52 -3.21 8.08
N ILE A 336 -11.60 -3.49 7.15
CA ILE A 336 -11.36 -2.68 5.95
C ILE A 336 -12.66 -2.53 5.15
N LEU A 337 -12.97 -1.30 4.73
CA LEU A 337 -14.15 -1.03 3.90
C LEU A 337 -13.86 -1.33 2.44
N LYS A 338 -14.77 -2.03 1.77
CA LYS A 338 -14.66 -2.31 0.34
C LYS A 338 -14.86 -1.02 -0.47
N PRO A 339 -13.90 -0.65 -1.35
CA PRO A 339 -14.04 0.51 -2.23
C PRO A 339 -15.22 0.35 -3.21
N VAL A 340 -15.93 1.45 -3.51
CA VAL A 340 -17.07 1.47 -4.44
C VAL A 340 -16.65 1.01 -5.84
N GLN A 341 -15.42 1.30 -6.24
CA GLN A 341 -14.87 0.92 -7.55
C GLN A 341 -14.88 -0.61 -7.76
N LEU A 342 -14.92 -1.42 -6.69
CA LEU A 342 -14.95 -2.88 -6.75
C LEU A 342 -16.37 -3.48 -6.71
N LYS A 343 -17.41 -2.64 -6.80
CA LYS A 343 -18.81 -3.08 -6.75
C LYS A 343 -19.21 -3.81 -8.03
N GLY A 344 -19.84 -4.98 -7.91
CA GLY A 344 -20.40 -5.74 -9.04
C GLY A 344 -19.38 -6.41 -9.98
N MET A 345 -18.08 -6.28 -9.73
CA MET A 345 -17.02 -6.70 -10.67
C MET A 345 -16.16 -7.88 -10.19
N ALA A 346 -16.64 -8.69 -9.24
CA ALA A 346 -15.85 -9.75 -8.61
C ALA A 346 -15.25 -10.77 -9.61
N GLU A 347 -15.90 -10.96 -10.77
CA GLU A 347 -15.55 -12.01 -11.74
C GLU A 347 -14.96 -11.49 -13.08
N GLN A 348 -14.97 -10.17 -13.34
CA GLN A 348 -14.59 -9.61 -14.67
C GLN A 348 -13.32 -8.74 -14.69
N ILE A 349 -12.70 -8.47 -13.53
CA ILE A 349 -11.52 -7.57 -13.44
C ILE A 349 -10.28 -8.13 -14.16
N GLY A 350 -10.18 -9.45 -14.31
CA GLY A 350 -9.08 -10.09 -15.04
C GLY A 350 -9.04 -9.74 -16.53
N SER A 351 -10.18 -9.39 -17.14
CA SER A 351 -10.32 -9.08 -18.58
C SER A 351 -10.40 -7.58 -18.88
N ILE A 352 -10.62 -6.72 -17.89
CA ILE A 352 -10.68 -5.27 -18.07
C ILE A 352 -9.26 -4.71 -18.02
N ASP A 353 -8.83 -3.99 -19.07
CA ASP A 353 -7.51 -3.34 -19.08
C ASP A 353 -7.51 -2.00 -18.32
N ASP A 354 -7.91 -2.04 -17.05
CA ASP A 354 -7.94 -0.90 -16.14
C ASP A 354 -6.92 -1.13 -15.02
N ALA A 355 -5.77 -0.45 -15.14
CA ALA A 355 -4.67 -0.56 -14.19
C ALA A 355 -5.02 0.01 -12.79
N PRO A 356 -5.64 1.21 -12.66
CA PRO A 356 -6.19 1.68 -11.38
C PRO A 356 -7.09 0.67 -10.67
N LEU A 357 -7.99 0.02 -11.40
CA LEU A 357 -8.92 -0.96 -10.83
C LEU A 357 -8.20 -2.24 -10.39
N LYS A 358 -7.29 -2.78 -11.21
CA LYS A 358 -6.44 -3.92 -10.85
C LYS A 358 -5.61 -3.64 -9.61
N LEU A 359 -5.05 -2.44 -9.51
CA LEU A 359 -4.26 -2.01 -8.35
C LEU A 359 -5.13 -1.87 -7.09
N THR A 360 -6.31 -1.27 -7.24
CA THR A 360 -7.30 -1.13 -6.15
C THR A 360 -7.70 -2.50 -5.61
N LYS A 361 -8.04 -3.44 -6.49
CA LYS A 361 -8.35 -4.83 -6.12
C LYS A 361 -7.16 -5.49 -5.43
N PHE A 362 -5.97 -5.41 -6.02
CA PHE A 362 -4.77 -6.01 -5.45
C PHE A 362 -4.52 -5.50 -4.02
N VAL A 363 -4.50 -4.18 -3.81
CA VAL A 363 -4.23 -3.60 -2.49
C VAL A 363 -5.32 -3.99 -1.49
N TYR A 364 -6.59 -3.95 -1.88
CA TYR A 364 -7.71 -4.38 -1.03
C TYR A 364 -7.59 -5.85 -0.62
N ASP A 365 -7.39 -6.75 -1.58
CA ASP A 365 -7.24 -8.19 -1.33
C ASP A 365 -6.04 -8.45 -0.39
N GLN A 366 -4.90 -7.78 -0.62
CA GLN A 366 -3.74 -7.88 0.28
C GLN A 366 -4.05 -7.40 1.70
N LEU A 367 -4.81 -6.32 1.88
CA LEU A 367 -5.19 -5.84 3.22
C LEU A 367 -6.17 -6.80 3.92
N CYS A 368 -7.04 -7.47 3.17
CA CYS A 368 -7.99 -8.43 3.71
C CYS A 368 -7.35 -9.79 4.03
N GLU A 369 -6.37 -10.24 3.26
CA GLU A 369 -5.83 -11.61 3.37
C GLU A 369 -4.50 -11.66 4.12
N PHE A 370 -3.69 -10.60 4.07
CA PHE A 370 -2.34 -10.63 4.66
C PHE A 370 -2.38 -10.39 6.17
N THR A 371 -2.06 -11.41 6.95
CA THR A 371 -1.96 -11.36 8.42
C THR A 371 -0.50 -11.48 8.90
N PRO A 372 0.31 -10.41 8.79
CA PRO A 372 1.72 -10.49 9.17
C PRO A 372 1.92 -10.62 10.68
N LYS A 373 2.88 -11.46 11.07
CA LYS A 373 3.32 -11.66 12.46
C LYS A 373 4.63 -10.92 12.73
N GLY A 374 5.54 -10.92 11.76
CA GLY A 374 6.86 -10.32 11.82
C GLY A 374 6.87 -8.80 11.66
N MET A 375 7.95 -8.17 12.10
CA MET A 375 8.09 -6.72 12.11
C MET A 375 8.04 -6.11 10.70
N LYS A 376 8.81 -6.68 9.74
CA LYS A 376 8.80 -6.21 8.34
C LYS A 376 7.44 -6.39 7.68
N GLY A 377 6.79 -7.54 7.88
CA GLY A 377 5.44 -7.79 7.35
C GLY A 377 4.41 -6.78 7.86
N LYS A 378 4.40 -6.51 9.17
CA LYS A 378 3.51 -5.50 9.77
C LYS A 378 3.78 -4.10 9.24
N ALA A 379 5.05 -3.72 9.08
CA ALA A 379 5.40 -2.42 8.51
C ALA A 379 4.95 -2.29 7.05
N ILE A 380 5.12 -3.33 6.24
CA ILE A 380 4.64 -3.39 4.84
C ILE A 380 3.11 -3.23 4.81
N TYR A 381 2.39 -3.96 5.66
CA TYR A 381 0.93 -3.84 5.77
C TYR A 381 0.49 -2.40 6.08
N VAL A 382 1.15 -1.73 7.04
CA VAL A 382 0.83 -0.34 7.37
C VAL A 382 1.09 0.60 6.19
N VAL A 383 2.17 0.40 5.43
CA VAL A 383 2.45 1.20 4.22
C VAL A 383 1.34 1.02 3.17
N LEU A 384 0.87 -0.22 2.98
CA LEU A 384 -0.25 -0.51 2.07
C LEU A 384 -1.55 0.11 2.58
N PHE A 385 -1.84 0.05 3.88
CA PHE A 385 -3.04 0.62 4.47
C PHE A 385 -3.04 2.15 4.37
N ASP A 386 -1.92 2.81 4.66
CA ASP A 386 -1.75 4.25 4.48
C ASP A 386 -1.97 4.66 3.01
N TYR A 387 -1.46 3.87 2.07
CA TYR A 387 -1.66 4.08 0.64
C TYR A 387 -3.15 3.92 0.26
N PHE A 388 -3.78 2.83 0.70
CA PHE A 388 -5.19 2.53 0.45
C PHE A 388 -6.10 3.65 0.98
N LYS A 389 -5.92 4.03 2.25
CA LYS A 389 -6.70 5.09 2.89
C LYS A 389 -6.60 6.42 2.15
N LYS A 390 -5.41 6.78 1.68
CA LYS A 390 -5.17 8.09 1.07
C LYS A 390 -5.52 8.15 -0.41
N TYR A 391 -5.25 7.10 -1.17
CA TYR A 391 -5.27 7.14 -2.63
C TYR A 391 -6.35 6.27 -3.27
N VAL A 392 -6.89 5.28 -2.55
CA VAL A 392 -7.97 4.42 -3.05
C VAL A 392 -9.33 4.88 -2.52
N MET A 393 -9.40 5.24 -1.22
CA MET A 393 -10.63 5.70 -0.57
C MET A 393 -10.91 7.21 -0.71
N HIS A 394 -9.98 7.98 -1.29
CA HIS A 394 -10.05 9.43 -1.50
C HIS A 394 -10.34 10.26 -0.21
N GLU A 395 -10.70 11.55 -0.35
CA GLU A 395 -10.79 12.54 0.75
C GLU A 395 -11.73 12.16 1.91
N ALA A 396 -12.62 11.18 1.71
CA ALA A 396 -13.49 10.65 2.77
C ALA A 396 -12.70 10.12 3.98
N ASN A 397 -11.45 9.64 3.80
CA ASN A 397 -10.61 9.03 4.83
C ASN A 397 -11.26 7.85 5.59
N LEU A 398 -12.39 7.33 5.11
CA LEU A 398 -13.12 6.20 5.66
C LEU A 398 -12.57 4.93 5.04
N ALA A 399 -11.46 4.42 5.56
CA ALA A 399 -10.83 3.19 5.06
C ALA A 399 -11.25 1.95 5.85
N SER A 400 -11.83 2.16 7.03
CA SER A 400 -12.13 1.10 8.00
C SER A 400 -13.44 1.37 8.74
N CYS A 401 -14.06 0.33 9.28
CA CYS A 401 -15.21 0.48 10.18
C CYS A 401 -14.84 1.32 11.40
N GLY A 402 -13.59 1.23 11.88
CA GLY A 402 -13.08 2.05 12.98
C GLY A 402 -13.14 3.56 12.71
N ASP A 403 -12.90 3.98 11.46
CA ASP A 403 -13.03 5.40 11.07
C ASP A 403 -14.50 5.86 11.20
N VAL A 404 -15.45 5.05 10.72
CA VAL A 404 -16.90 5.32 10.79
C VAL A 404 -17.36 5.39 12.24
N VAL A 405 -16.96 4.42 13.06
CA VAL A 405 -17.25 4.36 14.50
C VAL A 405 -16.76 5.62 15.21
N SER A 406 -15.53 6.05 14.94
CA SER A 406 -14.96 7.27 15.54
C SER A 406 -15.77 8.51 15.17
N ILE A 407 -16.22 8.63 13.92
CA ILE A 407 -17.02 9.79 13.46
C ILE A 407 -18.39 9.79 14.15
N LEU A 408 -19.09 8.65 14.15
CA LEU A 408 -20.43 8.54 14.72
C LEU A 408 -20.43 8.73 16.23
N LYS A 409 -19.41 8.21 16.94
CA LYS A 409 -19.28 8.42 18.39
C LYS A 409 -19.08 9.91 18.73
N LYS A 410 -18.19 10.60 18.00
CA LYS A 410 -17.98 12.06 18.15
C LYS A 410 -19.21 12.88 17.75
N ALA A 411 -20.03 12.38 16.83
CA ALA A 411 -21.30 13.02 16.49
C ALA A 411 -22.32 12.87 17.62
N ARG A 412 -22.44 11.67 18.21
CA ARG A 412 -23.28 11.43 19.38
C ARG A 412 -22.88 12.29 20.57
N GLU A 413 -21.59 12.36 20.90
CA GLU A 413 -21.09 13.18 22.01
C GLU A 413 -21.51 14.65 21.84
N ARG A 414 -21.28 15.23 20.65
CA ARG A 414 -21.71 16.60 20.33
C ARG A 414 -23.22 16.80 20.42
N GLU A 415 -24.01 15.87 19.90
CA GLU A 415 -25.47 15.95 19.97
C GLU A 415 -26.00 15.94 21.41
N LEU A 416 -25.32 15.25 22.33
CA LEU A 416 -25.67 15.24 23.75
C LEU A 416 -25.17 16.49 24.48
N GLU A 417 -24.01 17.02 24.09
CA GLU A 417 -23.50 18.30 24.62
C GLU A 417 -24.38 19.48 24.21
N ASP A 418 -24.90 19.47 22.99
CA ASP A 418 -25.78 20.51 22.45
C ASP A 418 -27.21 20.46 23.05
N ASP A 419 -27.62 19.32 23.62
CA ASP A 419 -28.95 19.08 24.18
C ASP A 419 -28.87 18.85 25.71
N ALA A 420 -28.73 19.96 26.44
CA ALA A 420 -28.58 19.95 27.90
C ALA A 420 -29.76 19.29 28.63
N GLU A 421 -30.98 19.38 28.08
CA GLU A 421 -32.19 18.77 28.63
C GLU A 421 -32.12 17.24 28.55
N ILE A 422 -31.77 16.69 27.38
CA ILE A 422 -31.56 15.25 27.23
C ILE A 422 -30.39 14.78 28.09
N PHE A 423 -29.28 15.52 28.15
CA PHE A 423 -28.14 15.15 28.99
C PHE A 423 -28.54 15.00 30.47
N GLN A 424 -29.24 15.99 31.02
CA GLN A 424 -29.75 15.95 32.39
C GLN A 424 -30.79 14.83 32.61
N ALA A 425 -31.66 14.59 31.62
CA ALA A 425 -32.63 13.50 31.67
C ALA A 425 -31.96 12.12 31.69
N LEU A 426 -30.83 11.95 30.98
CA LEU A 426 -30.05 10.71 31.00
C LEU A 426 -29.35 10.50 32.34
N GLU A 427 -28.81 11.54 32.99
CA GLU A 427 -28.20 11.44 34.34
C GLU A 427 -29.20 10.94 35.39
N SER A 428 -30.48 11.35 35.26
CA SER A 428 -31.58 10.98 36.16
C SER A 428 -32.44 9.83 35.66
N TYR A 429 -32.01 9.14 34.58
CA TYR A 429 -32.82 8.13 33.91
C TYR A 429 -33.24 6.99 34.85
N VAL A 430 -34.52 6.62 34.78
CA VAL A 430 -35.08 5.44 35.46
C VAL A 430 -35.58 4.46 34.39
N PRO A 431 -35.27 3.16 34.49
CA PRO A 431 -35.71 2.17 33.51
C PRO A 431 -37.22 2.22 33.31
N LEU A 432 -37.66 2.23 32.05
CA LEU A 432 -39.08 2.32 31.70
C LEU A 432 -39.71 0.94 31.68
N GLN A 433 -40.98 0.85 32.10
CA GLN A 433 -41.78 -0.36 31.92
C GLN A 433 -42.56 -0.27 30.61
N ALA A 434 -42.71 -1.40 29.94
CA ALA A 434 -43.47 -1.53 28.71
C ALA A 434 -44.38 -2.76 28.75
N ASN A 435 -45.30 -2.80 27.81
CA ASN A 435 -46.15 -3.96 27.54
C ASN A 435 -46.40 -4.08 26.02
N ASN A 436 -46.90 -5.22 25.56
CA ASN A 436 -47.26 -5.46 24.17
C ASN A 436 -48.65 -4.88 23.80
N TYR A 437 -49.32 -4.21 24.73
CA TYR A 437 -50.63 -3.57 24.54
C TYR A 437 -50.70 -2.21 25.27
N PRO A 438 -51.55 -1.29 24.80
CA PRO A 438 -51.68 0.05 25.39
C PRO A 438 -52.26 -0.01 26.81
N TYR A 439 -51.88 0.94 27.66
CA TYR A 439 -52.38 1.06 29.03
C TYR A 439 -53.84 1.55 29.04
N ALA A 440 -54.71 0.84 29.77
CA ALA A 440 -56.10 1.24 30.02
C ALA A 440 -56.28 1.73 31.47
N ASP A 441 -56.93 2.89 31.66
CA ASP A 441 -57.05 3.53 32.99
C ASP A 441 -57.91 2.74 34.00
N ASN A 442 -58.56 1.63 33.60
CA ASN A 442 -59.39 0.75 34.43
C ASN A 442 -58.68 -0.55 34.88
N ASP A 443 -57.38 -0.72 34.58
CA ASP A 443 -56.62 -1.90 34.99
C ASP A 443 -56.21 -1.81 36.48
N ASP A 444 -57.18 -2.02 37.38
CA ASP A 444 -56.94 -2.27 38.80
C ASP A 444 -56.34 -3.68 39.00
N ASN A 445 -55.05 -3.78 38.73
CA ASN A 445 -54.09 -4.85 39.06
C ASN A 445 -54.64 -6.15 39.71
N LYS A 446 -54.57 -7.26 38.96
CA LYS A 446 -54.28 -8.57 39.58
C LYS A 446 -53.10 -9.34 38.98
N GLU A 447 -52.60 -8.97 37.81
CA GLU A 447 -51.33 -9.50 37.28
C GLU A 447 -50.52 -8.35 36.65
N ASN A 448 -49.41 -7.99 37.30
CA ASN A 448 -48.54 -6.90 36.87
C ASN A 448 -47.64 -7.38 35.71
N ASN A 449 -48.24 -7.59 34.54
CA ASN A 449 -47.61 -8.19 33.36
C ASN A 449 -46.69 -7.22 32.57
N SER A 450 -46.33 -6.08 33.15
CA SER A 450 -45.36 -5.15 32.54
C SER A 450 -43.94 -5.67 32.68
N TYR A 451 -43.09 -5.32 31.72
CA TYR A 451 -41.68 -5.75 31.69
C TYR A 451 -40.74 -4.58 31.47
N ASP A 452 -39.49 -4.75 31.86
CA ASP A 452 -38.44 -3.76 31.61
C ASP A 452 -38.25 -3.56 30.10
N CYS A 453 -38.53 -2.34 29.64
CA CYS A 453 -38.51 -2.00 28.22
C CYS A 453 -37.12 -2.13 27.61
N HIS A 454 -36.06 -1.84 28.39
CA HIS A 454 -34.68 -1.90 27.90
C HIS A 454 -34.21 -3.34 27.73
N HIS A 455 -34.49 -4.19 28.72
CA HIS A 455 -34.17 -5.61 28.68
C HIS A 455 -34.87 -6.30 27.50
N TYR A 456 -36.19 -6.12 27.38
CA TYR A 456 -36.96 -6.71 26.30
C TYR A 456 -36.52 -6.21 24.91
N MET A 457 -36.23 -4.92 24.76
CA MET A 457 -35.69 -4.36 23.52
C MET A 457 -34.32 -4.97 23.17
N THR A 458 -33.45 -5.13 24.16
CA THR A 458 -32.13 -5.75 23.97
C THR A 458 -32.26 -7.21 23.54
N ASP A 459 -33.20 -7.95 24.14
CA ASP A 459 -33.49 -9.34 23.76
C ASP A 459 -34.02 -9.44 22.32
N LEU A 460 -34.95 -8.55 21.92
CA LEU A 460 -35.43 -8.49 20.53
C LEU A 460 -34.31 -8.18 19.53
N LEU A 461 -33.35 -7.33 19.91
CA LEU A 461 -32.21 -6.98 19.08
C LEU A 461 -31.14 -8.09 19.02
N THR A 462 -31.05 -8.96 20.04
CA THR A 462 -30.02 -10.01 20.14
C THR A 462 -30.49 -11.40 19.73
N ASN A 463 -31.80 -11.69 19.83
CA ASN A 463 -32.38 -12.99 19.46
C ASN A 463 -32.11 -13.32 17.99
N LYS A 464 -31.39 -14.43 17.78
CA LYS A 464 -31.07 -15.03 16.48
C LYS A 464 -32.11 -16.12 16.18
N GLN A 465 -33.29 -15.76 15.68
CA GLN A 465 -34.12 -16.77 15.02
C GLN A 465 -33.63 -16.93 13.58
N SER A 466 -33.30 -18.17 13.25
CA SER A 466 -32.49 -18.56 12.12
C SER A 466 -33.37 -18.81 10.89
N SER A 467 -33.80 -17.76 10.21
CA SER A 467 -34.36 -17.88 8.86
C SER A 467 -33.98 -16.68 7.98
N LYS A 468 -33.83 -16.92 6.67
CA LYS A 468 -33.40 -15.92 5.68
C LYS A 468 -34.40 -14.77 5.47
N GLU A 469 -35.58 -14.82 6.11
CA GLU A 469 -36.65 -13.84 5.98
C GLU A 469 -36.52 -12.65 6.97
N GLU A 470 -35.69 -12.75 8.01
CA GLU A 470 -35.56 -11.74 9.08
C GLU A 470 -34.61 -10.55 8.80
N LYS A 471 -34.43 -10.15 7.54
CA LYS A 471 -33.69 -8.89 7.24
C LYS A 471 -34.49 -7.62 7.58
N GLN A 472 -35.78 -7.75 7.92
CA GLN A 472 -36.74 -6.65 8.03
C GLN A 472 -37.35 -6.57 9.44
N GLN A 473 -36.53 -6.35 10.47
CA GLN A 473 -37.04 -6.16 11.83
C GLN A 473 -37.27 -4.67 12.10
N VAL A 474 -38.52 -4.24 11.95
CA VAL A 474 -39.02 -2.96 12.46
C VAL A 474 -39.59 -3.20 13.86
N ILE A 475 -39.23 -2.36 14.82
CA ILE A 475 -39.76 -2.37 16.19
C ILE A 475 -40.40 -1.01 16.45
N ILE A 476 -41.64 -1.03 16.93
CA ILE A 476 -42.41 0.19 17.18
C ILE A 476 -42.42 0.47 18.68
N LEU A 477 -41.98 1.66 19.08
CA LEU A 477 -42.03 2.16 20.45
C LEU A 477 -43.09 3.25 20.58
N GLN A 478 -44.14 2.94 21.32
CA GLN A 478 -45.27 3.82 21.57
C GLN A 478 -45.33 4.34 23.00
N GLY A 479 -45.96 5.49 23.17
CA GLY A 479 -46.31 6.01 24.50
C GLY A 479 -47.00 7.37 24.44
N LYS A 480 -47.63 7.77 25.54
CA LYS A 480 -48.27 9.09 25.71
C LYS A 480 -47.25 10.23 25.54
N SER A 481 -47.72 11.47 25.34
CA SER A 481 -46.82 12.63 25.33
C SER A 481 -46.07 12.73 26.66
N GLY A 482 -44.77 13.05 26.63
CA GLY A 482 -43.95 13.12 27.84
C GLY A 482 -43.59 11.78 28.49
N SER A 483 -43.95 10.63 27.89
CA SER A 483 -43.66 9.30 28.46
C SER A 483 -42.17 8.88 28.47
N GLY A 484 -41.26 9.78 28.08
CA GLY A 484 -39.82 9.50 28.06
C GLY A 484 -39.27 8.75 26.83
N LYS A 485 -40.02 8.66 25.71
CA LYS A 485 -39.58 7.96 24.47
C LYS A 485 -38.19 8.39 23.99
N SER A 486 -37.98 9.69 23.73
CA SER A 486 -36.72 10.19 23.21
C SER A 486 -35.55 9.98 24.18
N VAL A 487 -35.81 10.10 25.50
CA VAL A 487 -34.81 9.82 26.54
C VAL A 487 -34.46 8.33 26.56
N PHE A 488 -35.46 7.44 26.45
CA PHE A 488 -35.24 6.00 26.31
C PHE A 488 -34.44 5.66 25.04
N CYS A 489 -34.78 6.26 23.89
CA CYS A 489 -34.05 6.07 22.63
C CYS A 489 -32.56 6.44 22.78
N ARG A 490 -32.26 7.55 23.46
CA ARG A 490 -30.88 7.99 23.73
C ARG A 490 -30.16 7.13 24.76
N TYR A 491 -30.87 6.66 25.78
CA TYR A 491 -30.34 5.71 26.76
C TYR A 491 -29.98 4.38 26.07
N LEU A 492 -30.91 3.85 25.26
CA LEU A 492 -30.70 2.64 24.46
C LEU A 492 -29.51 2.80 23.52
N GLU A 493 -29.39 3.91 22.79
CA GLU A 493 -28.23 4.22 21.95
C GLU A 493 -26.91 4.08 22.74
N GLY A 494 -26.86 4.59 23.98
CA GLY A 494 -25.70 4.46 24.86
C GLY A 494 -25.35 3.01 25.19
N THR A 495 -26.33 2.24 25.65
CA THR A 495 -26.13 0.82 26.00
C THR A 495 -25.72 -0.04 24.80
N LEU A 496 -26.25 0.27 23.60
CA LEU A 496 -25.87 -0.40 22.36
C LEU A 496 -24.45 -0.04 21.95
N TRP A 497 -24.00 1.19 22.19
CA TRP A 497 -22.61 1.58 21.97
C TRP A 497 -21.65 0.84 22.91
N GLU A 498 -22.01 0.69 24.19
CA GLU A 498 -21.23 -0.10 25.14
C GLU A 498 -21.13 -1.57 24.69
N SER A 499 -22.25 -2.14 24.26
CA SER A 499 -22.30 -3.50 23.71
C SER A 499 -21.41 -3.66 22.48
N TYR A 500 -21.49 -2.72 21.52
CA TYR A 500 -20.63 -2.71 20.34
C TYR A 500 -19.13 -2.62 20.70
N MET A 501 -18.76 -1.73 21.63
CA MET A 501 -17.38 -1.53 22.06
C MET A 501 -16.81 -2.72 22.84
N SER A 502 -17.65 -3.44 23.57
CA SER A 502 -17.28 -4.67 24.27
C SER A 502 -17.14 -5.89 23.32
N GLY A 503 -17.56 -5.75 22.06
CA GLY A 503 -17.59 -6.83 21.08
C GLY A 503 -18.78 -7.79 21.22
N SER A 504 -19.74 -7.50 22.11
CA SER A 504 -20.95 -8.32 22.28
C SER A 504 -21.99 -8.09 21.17
N ALA A 505 -21.93 -6.96 20.48
CA ALA A 505 -22.77 -6.62 19.32
C ALA A 505 -21.93 -6.27 18.09
N THR A 506 -22.43 -6.60 16.89
CA THR A 506 -21.75 -6.34 15.62
C THR A 506 -22.28 -5.13 14.85
N SER A 507 -23.45 -4.61 15.25
CA SER A 507 -24.14 -3.50 14.58
C SER A 507 -23.94 -2.17 15.30
N ILE A 508 -23.73 -1.11 14.52
CA ILE A 508 -23.51 0.24 15.03
C ILE A 508 -24.87 0.92 15.30
N PRO A 509 -25.15 1.38 16.53
CA PRO A 509 -26.36 2.15 16.81
C PRO A 509 -26.23 3.58 16.29
N VAL A 510 -27.29 4.10 15.67
CA VAL A 510 -27.37 5.47 15.19
C VAL A 510 -28.74 6.04 15.52
N TYR A 511 -28.76 7.02 16.44
CA TYR A 511 -29.95 7.82 16.68
C TYR A 511 -30.17 8.87 15.57
N ILE A 512 -31.39 8.92 15.07
CA ILE A 512 -31.86 9.82 14.01
C ILE A 512 -33.13 10.50 14.50
N SER A 513 -33.07 11.81 14.69
CA SER A 513 -34.26 12.63 14.95
C SER A 513 -34.97 12.89 13.62
N LEU A 514 -36.12 12.25 13.42
CA LEU A 514 -36.92 12.43 12.21
C LEU A 514 -37.33 13.89 11.99
N PRO A 515 -37.76 14.67 13.00
CA PRO A 515 -38.08 16.09 12.83
C PRO A 515 -36.92 16.93 12.29
N LYS A 516 -35.67 16.59 12.65
CA LYS A 516 -34.48 17.32 12.21
C LYS A 516 -34.03 16.92 10.80
N CYS A 517 -34.26 15.67 10.40
CA CYS A 517 -33.76 15.13 9.13
C CYS A 517 -34.81 15.07 8.02
N TYR A 518 -36.10 15.08 8.34
CA TYR A 518 -37.14 14.83 7.36
C TYR A 518 -37.34 16.00 6.38
N ASN A 519 -37.30 15.69 5.08
CA ASN A 519 -37.55 16.62 4.00
C ASN A 519 -38.47 15.96 2.96
N GLU A 520 -39.62 16.58 2.70
CA GLU A 520 -40.67 16.09 1.78
C GLU A 520 -40.15 15.88 0.35
N LEU A 521 -39.15 16.66 -0.08
CA LEU A 521 -38.60 16.59 -1.44
C LEU A 521 -37.60 15.44 -1.64
N ASP A 522 -37.11 14.82 -0.56
CA ASP A 522 -36.01 13.83 -0.64
C ASP A 522 -36.09 12.76 0.47
N GLU A 523 -37.28 12.25 0.74
CA GLU A 523 -37.57 11.26 1.79
C GLU A 523 -36.72 9.99 1.66
N LYS A 524 -36.39 9.62 0.42
CA LYS A 524 -35.56 8.46 0.06
C LYS A 524 -34.11 8.56 0.54
N GLN A 525 -33.66 9.75 0.94
CA GLN A 525 -32.30 10.02 1.40
C GLN A 525 -32.23 10.34 2.89
N ILE A 526 -33.29 10.12 3.67
CA ILE A 526 -33.34 10.50 5.09
C ILE A 526 -32.15 9.95 5.91
N ILE A 527 -31.76 8.70 5.67
CA ILE A 527 -30.59 8.09 6.34
C ILE A 527 -29.28 8.72 5.84
N SER A 528 -29.16 8.97 4.53
CA SER A 528 -28.00 9.65 3.95
C SER A 528 -27.85 11.07 4.51
N GLN A 529 -28.94 11.80 4.68
CA GLN A 529 -28.98 13.14 5.27
C GLN A 529 -28.58 13.11 6.75
N ALA A 530 -29.09 12.13 7.52
CA ALA A 530 -28.67 11.92 8.90
C ALA A 530 -27.16 11.65 9.02
N PHE A 531 -26.60 10.84 8.12
CA PHE A 531 -25.15 10.59 8.06
C PHE A 531 -24.35 11.85 7.69
N GLN A 532 -24.85 12.68 6.77
CA GLN A 532 -24.22 13.96 6.42
C GLN A 532 -24.19 14.94 7.60
N MET A 533 -25.29 15.05 8.36
CA MET A 533 -25.32 15.85 9.59
C MET A 533 -24.28 15.36 10.61
N LYS A 534 -24.02 14.06 10.64
CA LYS A 534 -22.97 13.42 11.45
C LYS A 534 -21.57 13.47 10.83
N ARG A 535 -21.37 14.23 9.74
CA ARG A 535 -20.10 14.43 9.00
C ARG A 535 -19.59 13.23 8.21
N ILE A 536 -20.47 12.31 7.79
CA ILE A 536 -20.15 11.29 6.79
C ILE A 536 -20.58 11.82 5.42
N ASN A 537 -19.62 11.97 4.51
CA ASN A 537 -19.88 12.54 3.18
C ASN A 537 -20.75 11.61 2.32
N ARG A 538 -21.45 12.18 1.34
CA ARG A 538 -22.39 11.45 0.47
C ARG A 538 -21.73 10.29 -0.26
N GLU A 539 -20.49 10.48 -0.72
CA GLU A 539 -19.72 9.47 -1.45
C GLU A 539 -19.38 8.24 -0.58
N ALA A 540 -19.13 8.43 0.72
CA ALA A 540 -18.85 7.30 1.61
C ALA A 540 -20.11 6.64 2.15
N VAL A 541 -21.29 7.28 2.09
CA VAL A 541 -22.56 6.66 2.54
C VAL A 541 -22.78 5.32 1.82
N ASP A 542 -22.48 5.23 0.52
CA ASP A 542 -22.64 3.98 -0.23
C ASP A 542 -21.65 2.89 0.23
N VAL A 543 -20.39 3.26 0.50
CA VAL A 543 -19.40 2.34 1.10
C VAL A 543 -19.88 1.84 2.47
N VAL A 544 -20.34 2.76 3.32
CA VAL A 544 -20.80 2.49 4.68
C VAL A 544 -22.01 1.56 4.65
N ARG A 545 -22.99 1.84 3.78
CA ARG A 545 -24.21 1.04 3.61
C ARG A 545 -23.92 -0.42 3.27
N GLU A 546 -22.92 -0.68 2.43
CA GLU A 546 -22.61 -2.03 1.95
C GLU A 546 -21.78 -2.87 2.93
N ASN A 547 -20.97 -2.22 3.77
CA ASN A 547 -19.96 -2.91 4.58
C ASN A 547 -20.32 -3.03 6.07
N ILE A 548 -21.32 -2.28 6.54
CA ILE A 548 -21.62 -2.11 7.97
C ILE A 548 -23.07 -2.48 8.26
N SER A 549 -23.28 -3.15 9.40
CA SER A 549 -24.61 -3.39 9.96
C SER A 549 -24.97 -2.34 11.00
N PHE A 550 -26.25 -1.94 11.06
CA PHE A 550 -26.72 -0.85 11.90
C PHE A 550 -27.89 -1.24 12.80
N VAL A 551 -28.12 -0.44 13.83
CA VAL A 551 -29.40 -0.30 14.51
C VAL A 551 -29.81 1.16 14.38
N PHE A 552 -30.83 1.44 13.58
CA PHE A 552 -31.35 2.79 13.41
C PHE A 552 -32.47 3.07 14.41
N ILE A 553 -32.30 4.11 15.21
CA ILE A 553 -33.31 4.58 16.17
C ILE A 553 -33.91 5.85 15.60
N LEU A 554 -35.08 5.73 15.00
CA LEU A 554 -35.83 6.80 14.34
C LEU A 554 -36.81 7.41 15.34
N ASP A 555 -36.44 8.54 15.91
CA ASP A 555 -37.21 9.21 16.97
C ASP A 555 -38.13 10.31 16.42
N GLY A 556 -39.35 10.40 16.96
CA GLY A 556 -40.34 11.43 16.64
C GLY A 556 -41.08 11.25 15.31
N PHE A 557 -41.55 10.04 14.96
CA PHE A 557 -42.31 9.83 13.71
C PHE A 557 -43.66 10.59 13.72
N ASP A 558 -44.29 10.70 14.88
CA ASP A 558 -45.55 11.47 15.06
C ASP A 558 -45.43 12.93 14.64
N GLU A 559 -44.25 13.54 14.82
CA GLU A 559 -44.01 14.95 14.50
C GLU A 559 -43.88 15.22 12.99
N ILE A 560 -43.56 14.18 12.20
CA ILE A 560 -43.48 14.28 10.73
C ILE A 560 -44.69 13.69 10.03
N PHE A 561 -45.58 13.00 10.77
CA PHE A 561 -46.64 12.19 10.21
C PHE A 561 -47.62 12.99 9.34
N ASP A 562 -48.00 14.21 9.78
CA ASP A 562 -48.90 15.07 9.01
C ASP A 562 -48.36 15.38 7.61
N LYS A 563 -47.06 15.69 7.53
CA LYS A 563 -46.37 15.99 6.26
C LYS A 563 -46.20 14.73 5.42
N TYR A 564 -45.80 13.64 6.08
CA TYR A 564 -45.65 12.32 5.48
C TYR A 564 -46.94 11.83 4.81
N ASN A 565 -48.07 11.97 5.50
CA ASN A 565 -49.38 11.47 5.05
C ASN A 565 -50.00 12.36 3.96
N LYS A 566 -49.80 13.68 4.02
CA LYS A 566 -50.30 14.64 3.00
C LYS A 566 -49.53 14.58 1.69
N HIS A 567 -48.26 14.20 1.74
CA HIS A 567 -47.43 14.14 0.53
C HIS A 567 -47.84 12.95 -0.35
N ASN A 568 -48.22 13.27 -1.59
CA ASN A 568 -48.85 12.33 -2.52
C ASN A 568 -47.81 11.37 -3.12
N ASN A 569 -47.46 10.34 -2.34
CA ASN A 569 -46.52 9.29 -2.72
C ASN A 569 -47.27 7.95 -2.85
N ASN A 570 -47.03 7.23 -3.95
CA ASN A 570 -47.63 5.92 -4.19
C ASN A 570 -47.15 4.87 -3.18
N GLU A 571 -45.97 5.08 -2.58
CA GLU A 571 -45.43 4.23 -1.52
C GLU A 571 -45.88 4.75 -0.14
N LYS A 572 -46.82 4.04 0.50
CA LYS A 572 -47.34 4.42 1.82
C LYS A 572 -46.53 3.85 2.98
N TYR A 573 -45.81 2.75 2.77
CA TYR A 573 -45.06 2.07 3.82
C TYR A 573 -43.72 2.76 4.08
N PHE A 574 -43.47 3.21 5.31
CA PHE A 574 -42.32 4.07 5.62
C PHE A 574 -40.98 3.39 5.32
N PHE A 575 -40.90 2.09 5.55
CA PHE A 575 -39.69 1.30 5.35
C PHE A 575 -39.25 1.35 3.87
N ASN A 576 -40.20 1.16 2.95
CA ASN A 576 -39.94 1.26 1.52
C ASN A 576 -39.74 2.72 1.09
N ARG A 577 -40.56 3.64 1.61
CA ARG A 577 -40.52 5.06 1.24
C ARG A 577 -39.19 5.72 1.60
N PHE A 578 -38.62 5.37 2.75
CA PHE A 578 -37.30 5.81 3.20
C PHE A 578 -36.15 4.93 2.67
N HIS A 579 -36.43 3.94 1.81
CA HIS A 579 -35.46 2.97 1.28
C HIS A 579 -34.63 2.26 2.36
N LEU A 580 -35.26 1.89 3.48
CA LEU A 580 -34.59 1.18 4.59
C LEU A 580 -34.19 -0.24 4.18
N ASP A 581 -34.85 -0.82 3.18
CA ASP A 581 -34.51 -2.11 2.54
C ASP A 581 -33.07 -2.16 1.99
N LYS A 582 -32.51 -1.00 1.64
CA LYS A 582 -31.13 -0.89 1.13
C LYS A 582 -30.08 -0.95 2.23
N TRP A 583 -30.48 -0.89 3.49
CA TRP A 583 -29.58 -0.85 4.64
C TRP A 583 -29.61 -2.19 5.37
N ASN A 584 -28.43 -2.70 5.73
CA ASN A 584 -28.32 -3.82 6.64
C ASN A 584 -28.56 -3.35 8.08
N ALA A 585 -29.82 -3.07 8.43
CA ALA A 585 -30.17 -2.40 9.68
C ALA A 585 -31.41 -3.01 10.36
N LYS A 586 -31.37 -3.08 11.69
CA LYS A 586 -32.58 -3.20 12.51
C LYS A 586 -33.14 -1.81 12.75
N ILE A 587 -34.46 -1.65 12.67
CA ILE A 587 -35.11 -0.34 12.73
C ILE A 587 -35.97 -0.25 13.99
N ILE A 588 -35.77 0.79 14.79
CA ILE A 588 -36.63 1.16 15.91
C ILE A 588 -37.28 2.48 15.56
N VAL A 589 -38.60 2.57 15.66
CA VAL A 589 -39.36 3.79 15.38
C VAL A 589 -40.15 4.18 16.61
N SER A 590 -39.98 5.42 17.09
CA SER A 590 -40.80 5.94 18.18
C SER A 590 -41.97 6.77 17.65
N CYS A 591 -43.16 6.64 18.25
CA CYS A 591 -44.28 7.53 17.97
C CYS A 591 -45.23 7.71 19.17
N ARG A 592 -46.10 8.72 19.12
CA ARG A 592 -47.16 8.92 20.11
C ARG A 592 -48.38 8.06 19.81
N SER A 593 -48.91 7.39 20.84
CA SER A 593 -50.07 6.48 20.74
C SER A 593 -51.39 7.13 20.31
N HIS A 594 -51.50 8.46 20.34
CA HIS A 594 -52.73 9.19 19.99
C HIS A 594 -52.63 9.97 18.68
N VAL A 595 -51.45 9.99 18.04
CA VAL A 595 -51.22 10.73 16.80
C VAL A 595 -51.40 9.81 15.59
N LEU A 596 -50.99 8.54 15.71
CA LEU A 596 -51.27 7.51 14.72
C LEU A 596 -52.28 6.55 15.33
N ASN A 597 -53.41 6.31 14.64
CA ASN A 597 -54.34 5.27 15.05
C ASN A 597 -53.83 3.87 14.61
N ASP A 598 -54.49 2.80 15.09
CA ASP A 598 -54.06 1.43 14.79
C ASP A 598 -54.06 1.11 13.28
N GLU A 599 -54.97 1.72 12.50
CA GLU A 599 -55.00 1.59 11.05
C GLU A 599 -53.82 2.30 10.38
N ASP A 600 -53.48 3.52 10.82
CA ASP A 600 -52.31 4.27 10.35
C ASP A 600 -51.03 3.50 10.65
N ILE A 601 -50.91 2.92 11.84
CA ILE A 601 -49.76 2.10 12.23
C ILE A 601 -49.70 0.87 11.35
N ALA A 602 -50.80 0.12 11.21
CA ALA A 602 -50.87 -1.06 10.36
C ALA A 602 -50.49 -0.75 8.91
N HIS A 603 -50.98 0.35 8.35
CA HIS A 603 -50.73 0.71 6.95
C HIS A 603 -49.37 1.37 6.70
N VAL A 604 -48.87 2.17 7.64
CA VAL A 604 -47.68 3.01 7.44
C VAL A 604 -46.43 2.41 8.07
N LEU A 605 -46.53 1.82 9.26
CA LEU A 605 -45.39 1.34 10.07
C LEU A 605 -45.24 -0.19 10.10
N THR A 606 -46.33 -0.94 9.94
CA THR A 606 -46.34 -2.41 9.92
C THR A 606 -46.34 -2.98 8.50
N GLY A 607 -47.05 -2.32 7.58
CA GLY A 607 -47.19 -2.74 6.18
C GLY A 607 -48.15 -3.93 6.03
N SER A 608 -48.84 -4.03 4.88
CA SER A 608 -49.87 -5.06 4.64
C SER A 608 -49.37 -6.51 4.60
N ASN A 609 -48.05 -6.72 4.55
CA ASN A 609 -47.41 -8.04 4.39
C ASN A 609 -46.60 -8.51 5.62
N CYS A 610 -46.55 -7.76 6.73
CA CYS A 610 -45.70 -8.08 7.87
C CYS A 610 -46.54 -8.39 9.13
N THR A 611 -46.73 -9.68 9.43
CA THR A 611 -47.56 -10.14 10.56
C THR A 611 -46.83 -10.17 11.92
N THR A 612 -45.56 -9.74 12.00
CA THR A 612 -44.71 -9.97 13.20
C THR A 612 -43.87 -8.76 13.65
N THR A 613 -44.27 -7.52 13.36
CA THR A 613 -43.59 -6.31 13.86
C THR A 613 -43.85 -6.14 15.36
N PRO A 614 -42.84 -6.23 16.25
CA PRO A 614 -43.05 -6.05 17.68
C PRO A 614 -43.44 -4.61 18.00
N MET A 615 -44.53 -4.46 18.75
CA MET A 615 -45.04 -3.16 19.19
C MET A 615 -44.98 -3.08 20.71
N LEU A 616 -44.21 -2.12 21.22
CA LEU A 616 -44.00 -1.90 22.65
C LEU A 616 -44.71 -0.61 23.05
N HIS A 617 -45.55 -0.69 24.06
CA HIS A 617 -46.25 0.44 24.66
C HIS A 617 -45.61 0.77 26.00
N LEU A 618 -45.05 1.96 26.13
CA LEU A 618 -44.55 2.48 27.41
C LEU A 618 -45.72 2.72 28.36
N TRP A 619 -45.63 2.10 29.53
CA TRP A 619 -46.60 2.27 30.61
C TRP A 619 -46.17 3.39 31.57
N PRO A 620 -47.12 4.00 32.32
CA PRO A 620 -46.81 5.00 33.33
C PRO A 620 -45.83 4.47 34.38
N PHE A 621 -45.09 5.37 35.03
CA PHE A 621 -44.20 4.99 36.13
C PHE A 621 -44.99 4.36 37.27
N SER A 622 -44.48 3.26 37.82
CA SER A 622 -44.87 2.77 39.12
C SER A 622 -44.46 3.75 40.22
N ASN A 623 -45.09 3.65 41.40
CA ASN A 623 -44.71 4.44 42.55
C ASN A 623 -43.21 4.28 42.88
N GLU A 624 -42.66 3.07 42.74
CA GLU A 624 -41.23 2.81 42.96
C GLU A 624 -40.34 3.55 41.97
N GLN A 625 -40.70 3.59 40.68
CA GLN A 625 -39.97 4.33 39.65
C GLN A 625 -40.00 5.84 39.91
N VAL A 626 -41.13 6.38 40.38
CA VAL A 626 -41.24 7.80 40.77
C VAL A 626 -40.30 8.11 41.94
N HIS A 627 -40.28 7.29 42.99
CA HIS A 627 -39.36 7.49 44.13
C HIS A 627 -37.89 7.39 43.69
N ALA A 628 -37.56 6.40 42.86
CA ALA A 628 -36.20 6.24 42.32
C ALA A 628 -35.75 7.45 41.49
N TYR A 629 -36.66 8.03 40.70
CA TYR A 629 -36.38 9.26 39.94
C TYR A 629 -36.10 10.44 40.87
N ILE A 630 -36.97 10.68 41.86
CA ILE A 630 -36.82 11.76 42.84
C ILE A 630 -35.47 11.64 43.57
N ASP A 631 -35.12 10.44 44.02
CA ASP A 631 -33.85 10.17 44.70
C ASP A 631 -32.63 10.50 43.82
N LYS A 632 -32.65 10.08 42.54
CA LYS A 632 -31.58 10.40 41.59
C LYS A 632 -31.49 11.90 41.34
N PHE A 633 -32.63 12.55 41.13
CA PHE A 633 -32.71 13.99 40.87
C PHE A 633 -32.17 14.81 42.05
N VAL A 634 -32.55 14.48 43.29
CA VAL A 634 -32.04 15.15 44.51
C VAL A 634 -30.54 14.95 44.66
N LYS A 635 -30.03 13.73 44.44
CA LYS A 635 -28.58 13.44 44.50
C LYS A 635 -27.78 14.22 43.46
N MET A 636 -28.32 14.38 42.26
CA MET A 636 -27.69 15.13 41.17
C MET A 636 -27.59 16.63 41.51
N ASN A 637 -28.66 17.24 42.02
CA ASN A 637 -28.65 18.65 42.41
C ASN A 637 -27.72 18.94 43.60
N LYS A 638 -27.55 17.98 44.51
CA LYS A 638 -26.56 18.08 45.60
C LYS A 638 -25.10 17.98 45.15
N LYS A 639 -24.81 17.48 43.94
CA LYS A 639 -23.45 17.43 43.38
C LYS A 639 -23.08 18.68 42.56
N LYS A 640 -24.08 19.47 42.15
CA LYS A 640 -23.90 20.72 41.37
C LYS A 640 -23.76 21.96 42.26
N ASN A 641 -24.14 21.85 43.54
CA ASN A 641 -23.84 22.80 44.62
C ASN A 641 -22.63 22.32 45.41
#